data_AF-L0DBZ0-F1
#
_entry.id   AF-L0DBZ0-F1
#
_cell.length_a   1.000
_cell.length_b   1.000
_cell.length_c   1.000
_cell.angle_alpha   90.00
_cell.angle_beta   90.00
_cell.angle_gamma   90.00
#
_symmetry.space_group_name_H-M   'P 1'
#
loop_
_entity.id
_entity.type
_entity.pdbx_description
1 polymer ?
#
loop_
_entity_poly.entity_id
_entity_poly.type
_entity_poly.pdbx_seq_one_letter_code
_entity_poly.pdbx_strand_id
1 'polypeptide(L)'
;MVAASWTIALSLALVNAGGPTGRWLGQDGHDLVSPSTTLEPNGYQDIHIQLVGLPAQRAIKTVEIRPDGGFWSSDRSSNSWRIAAERSPGSTTADLYFENEHPEKGRTFQIKIDYKDGMVANLSVRGGRSNPNLRMPGTMPTVRWAGQDGQDFTAAELGVGPDGYQDARLTLEKLDPKATIKGVVLDAGEGVRWHVGINPEGDYNAEIVRDAKDPSIAQLYFQPDRDLAGRNLSVTISYPNGKSDALRIKGERTDPKLAMPLPSIPKLEAAAFQGRWLGQDGSLDSNRRDVHVALSGLPAGRAIEAAVLSDSVFRNWTFRSSPQVKLDVEPEERPLTLRRGDDSTKADLYFTPYRNEVGATLTLRLIFANGESTFAQFGAGECDPFAGLPQPAPTTVVAKPGDDLHDLVDRFGTVTLAGGTHRLSKPLVLNKPVTLAGEPGAILEFSQGTSEAPWTTAVKIHCGSTTLRDFAIRFAGPVRWNQNVNYGPAVIGSTDNLEPARSDRKIGLTFERLDLAGPPPSGATQWEDAVRLMRLNTAQAGSIKGCTLFGGVIEFFAGPWQFVDNNYRGTPSGTFSHGVVVGHYVHDLLVRGNRIKPVGRSGKTWRFLVVTGYGRDVQVENNTVEGVGPRDDDTIPSQNAPEIILTESYRLNFEGRPSAVSSDGRLLTINPVFGGPPEIGSLVSVLTGTRAGEWRSIAQVISPTTFLLSSALPSDASVISISSGFVNMRVEGNTVDARGGRGACCLVLPGNHFGTLIRGNRFIGGGEIVRLAAAASESPMIWGWSHAPFLGGQFEKNILEDAVEGGLIGVEHSQYTKANMGRTYMTISLKNNVIRWSDTFLRQRARAKEKAPLRGLTFGFLPSHDSGELVVTQQGDHLEAPASALGNVGVHVNAAQVNGLRITKKGFRLPAAVDSNEVLRATKRP
;
A
#
# COMPACT_ATOMS: atom_id res chain seq x y z
N MET A 1 -3.31 13.47 37.44
CA MET A 1 -4.58 14.08 37.86
C MET A 1 -4.58 14.25 39.37
N VAL A 2 -4.26 15.45 39.85
CA VAL A 2 -4.50 15.85 41.23
C VAL A 2 -5.89 16.49 41.23
N ALA A 3 -6.86 15.81 41.85
CA ALA A 3 -8.23 16.29 41.99
C ALA A 3 -8.26 17.38 43.06
N ALA A 4 -8.43 18.64 42.65
CA ALA A 4 -8.79 19.73 43.55
C ALA A 4 -10.32 19.87 43.54
N SER A 5 -10.95 19.35 44.61
CA SER A 5 -12.36 19.57 44.92
C SER A 5 -12.62 21.07 45.15
N TRP A 6 -13.59 21.64 44.45
CA TRP A 6 -14.13 22.97 44.75
C TRP A 6 -15.52 22.84 45.35
N THR A 7 -15.64 23.25 46.61
CA THR A 7 -16.89 23.36 47.36
C THR A 7 -17.66 24.61 46.89
N ILE A 8 -18.91 24.42 46.48
CA ILE A 8 -19.85 25.49 46.15
C ILE A 8 -20.33 26.14 47.46
N ALA A 9 -19.97 27.40 47.69
CA ALA A 9 -20.63 28.25 48.68
C ALA A 9 -21.83 28.93 48.02
N LEU A 10 -23.03 28.59 48.50
CA LEU A 10 -24.30 29.23 48.14
C LEU A 10 -24.40 30.55 48.91
N SER A 11 -24.41 31.68 48.21
CA SER A 11 -24.73 32.99 48.77
C SER A 11 -25.89 33.63 48.00
N LEU A 12 -27.11 33.47 48.51
CA LEU A 12 -28.20 34.44 48.32
C LEU A 12 -28.07 35.46 49.45
N ALA A 13 -28.25 36.77 49.31
CA ALA A 13 -28.67 37.61 48.20
C ALA A 13 -28.27 39.07 48.53
N LEU A 14 -28.06 39.90 47.52
CA LEU A 14 -28.48 41.30 47.57
C LEU A 14 -28.67 41.81 46.13
N VAL A 15 -29.94 42.03 45.80
CA VAL A 15 -30.40 42.65 44.56
C VAL A 15 -30.11 44.16 44.65
N ASN A 16 -29.24 44.67 43.77
CA ASN A 16 -29.53 45.81 42.87
C ASN A 16 -28.28 46.32 42.12
N ALA A 17 -28.14 45.86 40.87
CA ALA A 17 -27.72 46.58 39.65
C ALA A 17 -27.32 45.52 38.61
N GLY A 18 -28.07 45.43 37.51
CA GLY A 18 -28.08 44.28 36.59
C GLY A 18 -26.72 43.76 36.14
N GLY A 19 -26.32 42.59 36.65
CA GLY A 19 -25.25 41.78 36.06
C GLY A 19 -25.66 41.22 34.70
N PRO A 20 -24.70 40.74 33.89
CA PRO A 20 -25.01 40.27 32.55
C PRO A 20 -25.94 39.06 32.59
N THR A 21 -26.93 39.06 31.71
CA THR A 21 -27.83 37.93 31.46
C THR A 21 -27.62 37.41 30.05
N GLY A 22 -28.04 36.18 29.78
CA GLY A 22 -27.92 35.56 28.48
C GLY A 22 -29.28 35.08 27.97
N ARG A 23 -29.52 35.29 26.68
CA ARG A 23 -30.71 34.90 25.95
C ARG A 23 -30.32 33.89 24.87
N TRP A 24 -30.91 32.71 24.92
CA TRP A 24 -30.81 31.72 23.85
C TRP A 24 -31.58 32.22 22.62
N LEU A 25 -30.90 32.32 21.48
CA LEU A 25 -31.50 32.65 20.18
C LEU A 25 -31.60 31.42 19.27
N GLY A 26 -30.90 30.33 19.60
CA GLY A 26 -30.97 29.08 18.85
C GLY A 26 -30.06 29.12 17.63
N GLN A 27 -30.52 28.57 16.52
CA GLN A 27 -29.81 28.63 15.25
C GLN A 27 -30.57 29.60 14.34
N ASP A 28 -29.97 30.75 14.06
CA ASP A 28 -30.62 31.90 13.42
C ASP A 28 -29.94 32.33 12.11
N GLY A 29 -29.18 31.43 11.49
CA GLY A 29 -28.55 31.64 10.18
C GLY A 29 -27.14 32.20 10.22
N HIS A 30 -26.41 32.04 11.33
CA HIS A 30 -24.97 32.35 11.43
C HIS A 30 -24.12 31.09 11.36
N ASP A 31 -22.93 31.22 10.77
CA ASP A 31 -21.93 30.17 10.60
C ASP A 31 -20.55 30.86 10.67
N LEU A 32 -19.94 30.79 11.83
CA LEU A 32 -18.69 31.47 12.20
C LEU A 32 -17.69 30.52 12.84
N VAL A 33 -18.16 29.40 13.38
CA VAL A 33 -17.32 28.40 14.04
C VAL A 33 -17.57 26.99 13.50
N SER A 34 -16.75 26.07 13.97
CA SER A 34 -16.91 24.64 13.77
C SER A 34 -16.46 23.88 15.03
N PRO A 35 -16.61 22.54 15.09
CA PRO A 35 -16.07 21.71 16.17
C PRO A 35 -14.53 21.61 16.12
N SER A 36 -13.87 22.77 16.15
CA SER A 36 -12.44 22.94 15.91
C SER A 36 -11.83 23.95 16.88
N THR A 37 -10.51 23.90 17.04
CA THR A 37 -9.72 24.88 17.78
C THR A 37 -9.40 26.12 16.95
N THR A 38 -10.01 26.26 15.76
CA THR A 38 -9.93 27.43 14.86
C THR A 38 -11.32 28.02 14.61
N LEU A 39 -11.38 29.34 14.41
CA LEU A 39 -12.61 30.03 14.03
C LEU A 39 -12.75 29.95 12.51
N GLU A 40 -13.61 29.05 12.04
CA GLU A 40 -13.87 28.87 10.62
C GLU A 40 -15.32 28.37 10.40
N PRO A 41 -16.02 28.92 9.40
CA PRO A 41 -17.35 28.43 9.02
C PRO A 41 -17.30 27.06 8.35
N ASN A 42 -18.35 26.26 8.49
CA ASN A 42 -18.44 24.91 7.91
C ASN A 42 -19.75 24.61 7.15
N GLY A 43 -20.59 25.62 6.91
CA GLY A 43 -21.86 25.52 6.21
C GLY A 43 -23.04 25.05 7.07
N TYR A 44 -22.84 24.88 8.38
CA TYR A 44 -23.89 24.55 9.36
C TYR A 44 -24.14 25.73 10.30
N GLN A 45 -25.37 25.86 10.79
CA GLN A 45 -25.71 26.98 11.66
C GLN A 45 -25.17 26.78 13.07
N ASP A 46 -24.52 27.82 13.57
CA ASP A 46 -24.07 27.93 14.95
C ASP A 46 -25.24 28.14 15.91
N ILE A 47 -25.04 27.71 17.16
CA ILE A 47 -25.89 28.11 18.27
C ILE A 47 -25.51 29.52 18.69
N HIS A 48 -26.52 30.38 18.78
CA HIS A 48 -26.40 31.77 19.17
C HIS A 48 -26.97 32.01 20.59
N ILE A 49 -26.12 32.56 21.46
CA ILE A 49 -26.52 33.15 22.75
C ILE A 49 -26.17 34.63 22.74
N GLN A 50 -27.17 35.47 22.92
CA GLN A 50 -26.97 36.91 23.11
C GLN A 50 -26.81 37.23 24.60
N LEU A 51 -25.71 37.88 24.94
CA LEU A 51 -25.45 38.45 26.26
C LEU A 51 -25.96 39.90 26.31
N VAL A 52 -26.58 40.29 27.43
CA VAL A 52 -27.11 41.64 27.67
C VAL A 52 -26.70 42.10 29.07
N GLY A 53 -26.48 43.40 29.26
CA GLY A 53 -26.09 43.97 30.55
C GLY A 53 -24.59 43.85 30.84
N LEU A 54 -23.76 43.70 29.79
CA LEU A 54 -22.31 43.74 29.91
C LEU A 54 -21.83 45.16 30.26
N PRO A 55 -20.82 45.33 31.12
CA PRO A 55 -20.29 46.65 31.44
C PRO A 55 -19.62 47.28 30.21
N ALA A 56 -20.21 48.36 29.66
CA ALA A 56 -19.75 49.05 28.45
C ALA A 56 -18.23 49.38 28.46
N GLN A 57 -17.71 49.78 29.62
CA GLN A 57 -16.32 50.21 29.78
C GLN A 57 -15.31 49.04 29.95
N ARG A 58 -15.78 47.78 30.03
CA ARG A 58 -14.90 46.62 30.23
C ARG A 58 -14.78 45.79 28.96
N ALA A 59 -13.59 45.68 28.42
CA ALA A 59 -13.30 44.77 27.31
C ALA A 59 -13.29 43.31 27.78
N ILE A 60 -13.92 42.42 27.01
CA ILE A 60 -13.85 40.96 27.24
C ILE A 60 -12.43 40.50 26.90
N LYS A 61 -11.85 39.69 27.78
CA LYS A 61 -10.59 38.98 27.54
C LYS A 61 -10.88 37.60 26.95
N THR A 62 -11.70 36.81 27.65
CA THR A 62 -12.08 35.45 27.27
C THR A 62 -13.52 35.16 27.69
N VAL A 63 -14.18 34.28 26.94
CA VAL A 63 -15.48 33.70 27.27
C VAL A 63 -15.32 32.20 27.24
N GLU A 64 -15.92 31.53 28.21
CA GLU A 64 -15.99 30.09 28.32
C GLU A 64 -17.45 29.64 28.42
N ILE A 65 -17.82 28.59 27.70
CA ILE A 65 -19.12 27.93 27.81
C ILE A 65 -18.88 26.49 28.29
N ARG A 66 -19.53 26.11 29.39
CA ARG A 66 -19.46 24.79 30.03
C ARG A 66 -20.86 24.22 30.27
N PRO A 67 -21.32 23.25 29.47
CA PRO A 67 -22.41 22.37 29.85
C PRO A 67 -21.86 21.16 30.63
N ASP A 68 -22.75 20.38 31.23
CA ASP A 68 -22.40 19.04 31.68
C ASP A 68 -21.95 18.20 30.46
N GLY A 69 -20.63 17.95 30.37
CA GLY A 69 -20.02 17.12 29.32
C GLY A 69 -19.48 17.84 28.07
N GLY A 70 -19.15 19.14 28.11
CA GLY A 70 -18.50 19.85 26.98
C GLY A 70 -17.77 21.13 27.40
N PHE A 71 -16.92 21.69 26.53
CA PHE A 71 -16.19 22.94 26.80
C PHE A 71 -15.84 23.72 25.53
N TRP A 72 -16.26 24.99 25.48
CA TRP A 72 -15.88 25.95 24.43
C TRP A 72 -15.18 27.16 25.02
N SER A 73 -14.26 27.76 24.25
CA SER A 73 -13.53 28.94 24.67
C SER A 73 -13.21 29.89 23.52
N SER A 74 -13.30 31.20 23.78
CA SER A 74 -12.76 32.23 22.88
C SER A 74 -11.25 32.47 23.07
N ASP A 75 -10.60 31.83 24.04
CA ASP A 75 -9.15 31.97 24.27
C ASP A 75 -8.32 31.24 23.22
N ARG A 76 -7.64 31.98 22.33
CA ARG A 76 -6.82 31.40 21.25
C ARG A 76 -5.73 30.43 21.72
N SER A 77 -5.25 30.50 22.96
CA SER A 77 -4.30 29.50 23.50
C SER A 77 -4.93 28.19 24.00
N SER A 78 -6.27 28.11 24.07
CA SER A 78 -6.98 26.92 24.52
C SER A 78 -7.07 25.85 23.41
N ASN A 79 -6.94 24.58 23.80
CA ASN A 79 -7.17 23.40 22.94
C ASN A 79 -8.65 22.99 22.85
N SER A 80 -9.56 23.90 23.20
CA SER A 80 -11.00 23.64 23.23
C SER A 80 -11.66 24.13 21.95
N TRP A 81 -12.88 23.67 21.67
CA TRP A 81 -13.63 24.22 20.54
C TRP A 81 -13.90 25.71 20.71
N ARG A 82 -13.99 26.41 19.58
CA ARG A 82 -14.07 27.86 19.57
C ARG A 82 -15.46 28.41 19.88
N ILE A 83 -15.44 29.61 20.44
CA ILE A 83 -16.59 30.53 20.50
C ILE A 83 -16.22 31.75 19.66
N ALA A 84 -17.07 32.13 18.71
CA ALA A 84 -17.02 33.47 18.15
C ALA A 84 -17.78 34.40 19.10
N ALA A 85 -17.03 35.25 19.81
CA ALA A 85 -17.60 36.23 20.72
C ALA A 85 -17.53 37.61 20.07
N GLU A 86 -18.66 38.10 19.58
CA GLU A 86 -18.77 39.36 18.86
C GLU A 86 -19.32 40.46 19.77
N ARG A 87 -18.54 41.52 19.95
CA ARG A 87 -18.95 42.69 20.75
C ARG A 87 -18.35 43.95 20.20
N SER A 88 -19.20 44.88 19.77
CA SER A 88 -18.76 46.23 19.40
C SER A 88 -18.15 46.97 20.61
N PRO A 89 -17.09 47.78 20.43
CA PRO A 89 -16.49 48.57 21.51
C PRO A 89 -17.54 49.41 22.23
N GLY A 90 -17.56 49.38 23.57
CA GLY A 90 -18.53 50.12 24.37
C GLY A 90 -19.94 49.51 24.45
N SER A 91 -20.24 48.44 23.70
CA SER A 91 -21.58 47.84 23.71
C SER A 91 -21.90 47.16 25.04
N THR A 92 -23.15 47.23 25.50
CA THR A 92 -23.64 46.44 26.65
C THR A 92 -24.18 45.07 26.26
N THR A 93 -24.09 44.72 24.97
CA THR A 93 -24.46 43.42 24.41
C THR A 93 -23.26 42.74 23.74
N ALA A 94 -23.29 41.41 23.69
CA ALA A 94 -22.36 40.61 22.90
C ALA A 94 -23.07 39.35 22.40
N ASP A 95 -22.68 38.89 21.22
CA ASP A 95 -23.25 37.70 20.59
C ASP A 95 -22.20 36.57 20.67
N LEU A 96 -22.63 35.41 21.16
CA LEU A 96 -21.79 34.23 21.28
C LEU A 96 -22.29 33.16 20.32
N TYR A 97 -21.42 32.75 19.40
CA TYR A 97 -21.68 31.66 18.46
C TYR A 97 -20.78 30.48 18.78
N PHE A 98 -21.38 29.30 18.87
CA PHE A 98 -20.67 28.05 19.10
C PHE A 98 -21.42 26.88 18.45
N GLU A 99 -20.69 25.83 18.09
CA GLU A 99 -21.30 24.63 17.49
C GLU A 99 -21.25 23.44 18.45
N ASN A 100 -22.28 22.60 18.40
CA ASN A 100 -22.31 21.35 19.15
C ASN A 100 -22.39 20.13 18.22
N GLU A 101 -21.93 18.97 18.69
CA GLU A 101 -22.00 17.70 17.96
C GLU A 101 -23.34 16.98 18.15
N HIS A 102 -24.14 17.38 19.14
CA HIS A 102 -25.36 16.66 19.51
C HIS A 102 -26.60 17.57 19.46
N PRO A 103 -27.79 17.02 19.14
CA PRO A 103 -29.04 17.77 19.24
C PRO A 103 -29.26 18.32 20.65
N GLU A 104 -29.49 19.62 20.77
CA GLU A 104 -29.84 20.22 22.04
C GLU A 104 -31.32 20.01 22.35
N LYS A 105 -31.62 19.68 23.61
CA LYS A 105 -32.99 19.47 24.12
C LYS A 105 -33.33 20.42 25.26
N GLY A 106 -32.53 21.46 25.45
CA GLY A 106 -32.75 22.52 26.44
C GLY A 106 -31.96 22.39 27.74
N ARG A 107 -30.72 21.87 27.68
CA ARG A 107 -29.81 21.85 28.84
C ARG A 107 -29.35 23.27 29.21
N THR A 108 -28.84 23.42 30.43
CA THR A 108 -28.29 24.69 30.91
C THR A 108 -26.82 24.82 30.53
N PHE A 109 -26.44 25.98 30.03
CA PHE A 109 -25.05 26.35 29.72
C PHE A 109 -24.53 27.31 30.78
N GLN A 110 -23.40 26.98 31.41
CA GLN A 110 -22.68 27.89 32.30
C GLN A 110 -21.72 28.73 31.47
N ILE A 111 -21.81 30.04 31.59
CA ILE A 111 -20.99 31.00 30.85
C ILE A 111 -20.12 31.77 31.84
N LYS A 112 -18.81 31.72 31.64
CA LYS A 112 -17.83 32.52 32.38
C LYS A 112 -17.22 33.55 31.44
N ILE A 113 -17.19 34.81 31.87
CA ILE A 113 -16.62 35.94 31.12
C ILE A 113 -15.51 36.52 31.98
N ASP A 114 -14.28 36.46 31.48
CA ASP A 114 -13.13 37.16 32.08
C ASP A 114 -12.92 38.49 31.35
N TYR A 115 -12.85 39.59 32.09
CA TYR A 115 -12.57 40.92 31.56
C TYR A 115 -11.08 41.23 31.63
N LYS A 116 -10.62 42.17 30.80
CA LYS A 116 -9.19 42.59 30.78
C LYS A 116 -8.71 43.23 32.08
N ASP A 117 -9.61 43.79 32.88
CA ASP A 117 -9.33 44.38 34.19
C ASP A 117 -9.24 43.34 35.33
N GLY A 118 -9.37 42.04 35.01
CA GLY A 118 -9.28 40.93 35.96
C GLY A 118 -10.61 40.58 36.64
N MET A 119 -11.70 41.33 36.38
CA MET A 119 -13.02 40.97 36.87
C MET A 119 -13.60 39.77 36.12
N VAL A 120 -14.48 39.03 36.78
CA VAL A 120 -15.17 37.85 36.23
C VAL A 120 -16.67 37.99 36.40
N ALA A 121 -17.44 37.63 35.37
CA ALA A 121 -18.87 37.41 35.47
C ALA A 121 -19.21 35.95 35.17
N ASN A 122 -20.14 35.38 35.95
CA ASN A 122 -20.68 34.05 35.72
C ASN A 122 -22.20 34.16 35.57
N LEU A 123 -22.75 33.45 34.60
CA LEU A 123 -24.19 33.36 34.38
C LEU A 123 -24.56 31.99 33.82
N SER A 124 -25.83 31.64 33.93
CA SER A 124 -26.38 30.43 33.34
C SER A 124 -27.44 30.80 32.30
N VAL A 125 -27.41 30.12 31.16
CA VAL A 125 -28.42 30.28 30.10
C VAL A 125 -29.10 28.94 29.90
N ARG A 126 -30.43 28.91 30.02
CA ARG A 126 -31.21 27.73 29.64
C ARG A 126 -31.25 27.64 28.12
N GLY A 127 -30.66 26.58 27.56
CA GLY A 127 -30.69 26.33 26.14
C GLY A 127 -32.09 25.98 25.62
N GLY A 128 -32.22 25.97 24.30
CA GLY A 128 -33.40 25.53 23.57
C GLY A 128 -33.14 24.26 22.76
N ARG A 129 -33.98 24.02 21.75
CA ARG A 129 -33.71 22.98 20.75
C ARG A 129 -32.71 23.48 19.71
N SER A 130 -31.78 22.64 19.30
CA SER A 130 -30.93 22.86 18.13
C SER A 130 -30.70 21.54 17.41
N ASN A 131 -30.42 21.63 16.10
CA ASN A 131 -30.03 20.51 15.27
C ASN A 131 -28.59 20.74 14.78
N PRO A 132 -27.62 19.93 15.22
CA PRO A 132 -26.22 20.08 14.78
C PRO A 132 -26.07 19.94 13.27
N ASN A 133 -27.03 19.31 12.57
CA ASN A 133 -27.02 19.13 11.13
C ASN A 133 -27.85 20.18 10.36
N LEU A 134 -28.22 21.30 11.00
CA LEU A 134 -28.97 22.36 10.33
C LEU A 134 -28.04 23.16 9.41
N ARG A 135 -28.24 23.03 8.09
CA ARG A 135 -27.50 23.78 7.07
C ARG A 135 -27.81 25.28 7.12
N MET A 136 -26.86 26.08 6.64
CA MET A 136 -27.09 27.48 6.33
C MET A 136 -28.23 27.62 5.28
N PRO A 137 -29.09 28.65 5.38
CA PRO A 137 -30.17 28.85 4.41
C PRO A 137 -29.66 28.84 2.96
N GLY A 138 -30.33 28.09 2.08
CA GLY A 138 -29.97 27.98 0.66
C GLY A 138 -28.83 27.01 0.33
N THR A 139 -28.15 26.44 1.34
CA THR A 139 -27.01 25.51 1.16
C THR A 139 -27.38 24.03 1.30
N MET A 140 -28.66 23.72 1.55
CA MET A 140 -29.11 22.34 1.68
C MET A 140 -28.97 21.60 0.34
N PRO A 141 -28.36 20.40 0.33
CA PRO A 141 -28.28 19.58 -0.87
C PRO A 141 -29.66 19.26 -1.43
N THR A 142 -29.72 19.04 -2.75
CA THR A 142 -30.91 18.57 -3.44
C THR A 142 -30.65 17.23 -4.11
N VAL A 143 -31.71 16.45 -4.32
CA VAL A 143 -31.64 15.16 -5.01
C VAL A 143 -32.67 15.13 -6.14
N ARG A 144 -32.27 14.60 -7.30
CA ARG A 144 -33.10 14.45 -8.48
C ARG A 144 -32.97 13.04 -9.04
N TRP A 145 -34.08 12.49 -9.53
CA TRP A 145 -34.09 11.21 -10.22
C TRP A 145 -33.51 11.37 -11.64
N ALA A 146 -32.63 10.45 -12.05
CA ALA A 146 -32.00 10.48 -13.36
C ALA A 146 -32.25 9.23 -14.22
N GLY A 147 -32.92 8.20 -13.68
CA GLY A 147 -33.29 6.98 -14.41
C GLY A 147 -32.17 5.96 -14.55
N GLN A 148 -32.37 4.99 -15.44
CA GLN A 148 -31.35 4.05 -15.92
C GLN A 148 -30.85 4.54 -17.28
N ASP A 149 -29.56 4.86 -17.40
CA ASP A 149 -28.98 5.55 -18.56
C ASP A 149 -27.85 4.78 -19.25
N GLY A 150 -27.80 3.45 -19.07
CA GLY A 150 -26.78 2.61 -19.69
C GLY A 150 -25.44 2.57 -18.96
N GLN A 151 -25.42 2.88 -17.66
CA GLN A 151 -24.25 2.71 -16.79
C GLN A 151 -24.41 1.47 -15.90
N ASP A 152 -23.29 0.84 -15.56
CA ASP A 152 -23.22 -0.37 -14.73
C ASP A 152 -21.92 -0.32 -13.90
N PHE A 153 -22.08 0.02 -12.63
CA PHE A 153 -21.04 0.22 -11.64
C PHE A 153 -21.28 -0.59 -10.37
N THR A 154 -22.52 -1.00 -10.11
CA THR A 154 -22.91 -1.71 -8.89
C THR A 154 -23.66 -3.00 -9.21
N ALA A 155 -24.07 -3.69 -8.16
CA ALA A 155 -24.80 -4.93 -8.25
C ALA A 155 -25.88 -4.99 -7.16
N ALA A 156 -26.93 -5.78 -7.39
CA ALA A 156 -27.93 -6.07 -6.36
C ALA A 156 -27.44 -7.12 -5.33
N GLU A 157 -26.19 -6.97 -4.88
CA GLU A 157 -25.53 -7.82 -3.88
C GLU A 157 -24.60 -6.99 -2.99
N LEU A 158 -23.96 -7.65 -2.01
CA LEU A 158 -23.05 -7.01 -1.06
C LEU A 158 -21.71 -6.59 -1.71
N GLY A 159 -21.27 -7.35 -2.71
CA GLY A 159 -20.01 -7.13 -3.39
C GLY A 159 -20.02 -5.87 -4.26
N VAL A 160 -18.84 -5.30 -4.48
CA VAL A 160 -18.67 -4.12 -5.33
C VAL A 160 -18.65 -4.48 -6.81
N GLY A 161 -18.81 -3.45 -7.65
CA GLY A 161 -18.63 -3.55 -9.09
C GLY A 161 -19.87 -3.96 -9.87
N PRO A 162 -19.77 -3.93 -11.21
CA PRO A 162 -20.87 -4.19 -12.12
C PRO A 162 -21.41 -5.62 -12.07
N ASP A 163 -22.69 -5.80 -12.43
CA ASP A 163 -23.36 -7.10 -12.56
C ASP A 163 -23.93 -7.41 -13.95
N GLY A 164 -23.78 -6.49 -14.91
CA GLY A 164 -24.27 -6.61 -16.27
C GLY A 164 -25.68 -6.07 -16.48
N TYR A 165 -26.29 -5.43 -15.47
CA TYR A 165 -27.55 -4.71 -15.60
C TYR A 165 -27.32 -3.21 -15.43
N GLN A 166 -28.27 -2.40 -15.94
CA GLN A 166 -28.17 -0.95 -15.85
C GLN A 166 -28.54 -0.46 -14.45
N ASP A 167 -27.63 0.28 -13.83
CA ASP A 167 -27.88 0.96 -12.56
C ASP A 167 -28.94 2.05 -12.71
N ALA A 168 -29.74 2.23 -11.66
CA ALA A 168 -30.50 3.45 -11.47
C ALA A 168 -29.60 4.57 -10.93
N ARG A 169 -29.88 5.81 -11.32
CA ARG A 169 -29.08 6.97 -10.95
C ARG A 169 -29.90 8.06 -10.26
N LEU A 170 -29.35 8.61 -9.17
CA LEU A 170 -29.77 9.89 -8.60
C LEU A 170 -28.68 10.94 -8.82
N THR A 171 -29.08 12.17 -9.13
CA THR A 171 -28.19 13.34 -9.11
C THR A 171 -28.34 14.06 -7.78
N LEU A 172 -27.23 14.18 -7.06
CA LEU A 172 -27.09 15.01 -5.86
C LEU A 172 -26.48 16.35 -6.27
N GLU A 173 -27.09 17.45 -5.87
CA GLU A 173 -26.67 18.81 -6.24
C GLU A 173 -26.52 19.68 -4.98
N LYS A 174 -25.80 20.79 -5.10
CA LYS A 174 -25.50 21.73 -4.00
C LYS A 174 -24.79 21.05 -2.83
N LEU A 175 -23.97 20.04 -3.13
CA LEU A 175 -23.03 19.49 -2.18
C LEU A 175 -21.96 20.54 -1.87
N ASP A 176 -21.41 20.52 -0.67
CA ASP A 176 -20.23 21.32 -0.38
C ASP A 176 -19.05 20.79 -1.23
N PRO A 177 -18.49 21.60 -2.14
CA PRO A 177 -17.41 21.17 -3.02
C PRO A 177 -16.11 20.86 -2.27
N LYS A 178 -15.95 21.35 -1.03
CA LYS A 178 -14.78 21.09 -0.18
C LYS A 178 -14.95 19.90 0.75
N ALA A 179 -16.19 19.50 1.04
CA ALA A 179 -16.46 18.41 1.97
C ALA A 179 -16.28 17.04 1.29
N THR A 180 -15.49 16.16 1.91
CA THR A 180 -15.44 14.74 1.51
C THR A 180 -16.71 14.01 1.96
N ILE A 181 -17.30 13.18 1.11
CA ILE A 181 -18.42 12.31 1.49
C ILE A 181 -17.84 11.04 2.11
N LYS A 182 -18.25 10.73 3.35
CA LYS A 182 -17.87 9.49 4.04
C LYS A 182 -18.70 8.29 3.58
N GLY A 183 -19.99 8.51 3.33
CA GLY A 183 -20.90 7.48 2.86
C GLY A 183 -22.29 8.03 2.56
N VAL A 184 -23.07 7.26 1.80
CA VAL A 184 -24.45 7.59 1.42
C VAL A 184 -25.32 6.35 1.61
N VAL A 185 -26.38 6.47 2.40
CA VAL A 185 -27.40 5.42 2.57
C VAL A 185 -28.64 5.81 1.79
N LEU A 186 -29.04 4.98 0.83
CA LEU A 186 -30.33 5.05 0.14
C LEU A 186 -31.25 4.00 0.75
N ASP A 187 -32.35 4.42 1.36
CA ASP A 187 -33.34 3.55 2.01
C ASP A 187 -34.66 3.61 1.24
N ALA A 188 -35.11 2.47 0.71
CA ALA A 188 -36.38 2.31 0.01
C ALA A 188 -37.51 1.74 0.89
N GLY A 189 -37.27 1.57 2.19
CA GLY A 189 -38.14 0.87 3.12
C GLY A 189 -38.09 -0.65 2.96
N GLU A 190 -38.89 -1.35 3.76
CA GLU A 190 -39.05 -2.83 3.68
C GLU A 190 -37.73 -3.61 3.81
N GLY A 191 -36.72 -3.02 4.45
CA GLY A 191 -35.40 -3.63 4.65
C GLY A 191 -34.47 -3.56 3.42
N VAL A 192 -34.84 -2.83 2.36
CA VAL A 192 -33.99 -2.64 1.18
C VAL A 192 -33.22 -1.33 1.30
N ARG A 193 -31.90 -1.44 1.38
CA ARG A 193 -30.99 -0.30 1.45
C ARG A 193 -29.78 -0.52 0.56
N TRP A 194 -29.26 0.58 0.03
CA TRP A 194 -27.97 0.62 -0.65
C TRP A 194 -27.01 1.58 0.04
N HIS A 195 -25.72 1.26 0.00
CA HIS A 195 -24.72 1.98 0.78
C HIS A 195 -23.44 2.26 -0.01
N VAL A 196 -23.13 3.55 -0.13
CA VAL A 196 -21.81 4.08 -0.54
C VAL A 196 -20.92 4.23 0.68
N GLY A 197 -19.63 3.95 0.54
CA GLY A 197 -18.68 4.05 1.65
C GLY A 197 -18.43 2.70 2.32
N ILE A 198 -17.98 2.73 3.57
CA ILE A 198 -17.86 1.53 4.40
C ILE A 198 -19.24 0.90 4.61
N ASN A 199 -19.38 -0.40 4.38
CA ASN A 199 -20.66 -1.11 4.49
C ASN A 199 -20.57 -2.29 5.46
N PRO A 200 -20.34 -2.04 6.77
CA PRO A 200 -20.24 -3.10 7.76
C PRO A 200 -21.60 -3.75 8.10
N GLU A 201 -22.72 -3.09 7.77
CA GLU A 201 -24.07 -3.59 8.05
C GLU A 201 -24.57 -4.61 7.00
N GLY A 202 -23.86 -4.74 5.87
CA GLY A 202 -24.25 -5.66 4.80
C GLY A 202 -25.50 -5.21 4.04
N ASP A 203 -25.63 -3.92 3.71
CA ASP A 203 -26.62 -3.42 2.75
C ASP A 203 -26.16 -3.67 1.30
N TYR A 204 -26.99 -3.47 0.28
CA TYR A 204 -26.55 -3.58 -1.12
C TYR A 204 -25.52 -2.50 -1.48
N ASN A 205 -24.65 -2.77 -2.45
CA ASN A 205 -23.64 -1.80 -2.84
C ASN A 205 -24.26 -0.62 -3.62
N ALA A 206 -23.77 0.59 -3.34
CA ALA A 206 -23.94 1.75 -4.21
C ALA A 206 -22.59 2.45 -4.42
N GLU A 207 -22.45 3.16 -5.53
CA GLU A 207 -21.27 3.98 -5.84
C GLU A 207 -21.65 5.45 -6.05
N ILE A 208 -20.75 6.36 -5.66
CA ILE A 208 -20.91 7.79 -5.88
C ILE A 208 -19.77 8.34 -6.74
N VAL A 209 -20.10 9.15 -7.74
CA VAL A 209 -19.14 9.83 -8.59
C VAL A 209 -19.39 11.33 -8.52
N ARG A 210 -18.48 12.09 -7.93
CA ARG A 210 -18.52 13.56 -8.00
C ARG A 210 -18.12 14.04 -9.39
N ASP A 211 -18.79 15.07 -9.88
CA ASP A 211 -18.40 15.72 -11.11
C ASP A 211 -17.04 16.42 -10.92
N ALA A 212 -16.08 16.12 -11.79
CA ALA A 212 -14.73 16.64 -11.69
C ALA A 212 -14.63 18.15 -12.02
N LYS A 213 -15.58 18.69 -12.79
CA LYS A 213 -15.65 20.11 -13.15
C LYS A 213 -16.48 20.91 -12.16
N ASP A 214 -17.50 20.28 -11.58
CA ASP A 214 -18.34 20.86 -10.52
C ASP A 214 -18.51 19.89 -9.35
N PRO A 215 -17.60 19.93 -8.35
CA PRO A 215 -17.67 19.05 -7.18
C PRO A 215 -18.89 19.25 -6.28
N SER A 216 -19.76 20.25 -6.57
CA SER A 216 -21.06 20.41 -5.90
C SER A 216 -22.14 19.46 -6.45
N ILE A 217 -21.83 18.74 -7.53
CA ILE A 217 -22.69 17.74 -8.16
C ILE A 217 -22.07 16.35 -7.99
N ALA A 218 -22.90 15.37 -7.67
CA ALA A 218 -22.51 13.96 -7.68
C ALA A 218 -23.62 13.08 -8.26
N GLN A 219 -23.22 11.96 -8.85
CA GLN A 219 -24.11 10.90 -9.32
C GLN A 219 -24.02 9.73 -8.35
N LEU A 220 -25.16 9.30 -7.81
CA LEU A 220 -25.30 8.09 -7.00
C LEU A 220 -25.85 6.98 -7.89
N TYR A 221 -25.11 5.90 -8.06
CA TYR A 221 -25.48 4.71 -8.82
C TYR A 221 -25.82 3.57 -7.88
N PHE A 222 -26.86 2.81 -8.20
CA PHE A 222 -27.29 1.63 -7.46
C PHE A 222 -28.11 0.71 -8.37
N GLN A 223 -27.92 -0.60 -8.25
CA GLN A 223 -28.72 -1.57 -8.98
C GLN A 223 -30.06 -1.80 -8.24
N PRO A 224 -31.21 -1.44 -8.83
CA PRO A 224 -32.50 -1.64 -8.17
C PRO A 224 -32.82 -3.15 -8.04
N ASP A 225 -33.42 -3.55 -6.93
CA ASP A 225 -33.88 -4.94 -6.70
C ASP A 225 -35.31 -5.17 -7.25
N ARG A 226 -36.02 -4.09 -7.58
CA ARG A 226 -37.41 -4.05 -8.05
C ARG A 226 -37.73 -2.76 -8.79
N ASP A 227 -38.96 -2.62 -9.29
CA ASP A 227 -39.49 -1.34 -9.77
C ASP A 227 -39.73 -0.38 -8.59
N LEU A 228 -39.15 0.82 -8.64
CA LEU A 228 -39.20 1.83 -7.59
C LEU A 228 -40.27 2.92 -7.79
N ALA A 229 -41.10 2.80 -8.83
CA ALA A 229 -42.12 3.79 -9.16
C ALA A 229 -43.01 4.16 -7.96
N GLY A 230 -43.04 5.45 -7.59
CA GLY A 230 -43.90 6.01 -6.55
C GLY A 230 -43.45 5.78 -5.10
N ARG A 231 -42.39 4.98 -4.88
CA ARG A 231 -41.86 4.70 -3.54
C ARG A 231 -41.21 5.94 -2.92
N ASN A 232 -41.30 6.06 -1.60
CA ASN A 232 -40.60 7.11 -0.86
C ASN A 232 -39.19 6.63 -0.56
N LEU A 233 -38.19 7.30 -1.11
CA LEU A 233 -36.79 7.00 -0.87
C LEU A 233 -36.20 8.05 0.07
N SER A 234 -35.43 7.60 1.06
CA SER A 234 -34.66 8.48 1.94
C SER A 234 -33.18 8.36 1.58
N VAL A 235 -32.51 9.50 1.41
CA VAL A 235 -31.07 9.56 1.11
C VAL A 235 -30.38 10.25 2.28
N THR A 236 -29.45 9.55 2.93
CA THR A 236 -28.65 10.11 4.03
C THR A 236 -27.20 10.20 3.60
N ILE A 237 -26.66 11.42 3.55
CA ILE A 237 -25.26 11.68 3.21
C ILE A 237 -24.52 11.93 4.52
N SER A 238 -23.42 11.24 4.76
CA SER A 238 -22.59 11.39 5.96
C SER A 238 -21.21 11.95 5.61
N TYR A 239 -20.65 12.76 6.52
CA TYR A 239 -19.37 13.43 6.35
C TYR A 239 -18.38 13.03 7.46
N PRO A 240 -17.05 13.13 7.23
CA PRO A 240 -16.04 12.77 8.23
C PRO A 240 -16.12 13.56 9.54
N ASN A 241 -16.64 14.80 9.52
CA ASN A 241 -16.82 15.65 10.69
C ASN A 241 -18.05 15.27 11.55
N GLY A 242 -18.67 14.11 11.30
CA GLY A 242 -19.85 13.63 12.03
C GLY A 242 -21.16 14.26 11.58
N LYS A 243 -21.14 15.20 10.63
CA LYS A 243 -22.35 15.80 10.07
C LYS A 243 -23.04 14.89 9.08
N SER A 244 -24.32 15.17 8.84
CA SER A 244 -25.10 14.48 7.81
C SER A 244 -26.18 15.36 7.19
N ASP A 245 -26.54 15.07 5.95
CA ASP A 245 -27.71 15.63 5.27
C ASP A 245 -28.74 14.51 5.02
N ALA A 246 -30.03 14.81 5.20
CA ALA A 246 -31.12 13.87 4.97
C ALA A 246 -32.09 14.44 3.92
N LEU A 247 -32.24 13.71 2.82
CA LEU A 247 -33.06 14.09 1.68
C LEU A 247 -34.17 13.05 1.45
N ARG A 248 -35.23 13.45 0.76
CA ARG A 248 -36.32 12.56 0.34
C ARG A 248 -36.64 12.77 -1.12
N ILE A 249 -36.93 11.68 -1.82
CA ILE A 249 -37.36 11.70 -3.22
C ILE A 249 -38.38 10.61 -3.48
N LYS A 250 -39.22 10.81 -4.50
CA LYS A 250 -40.08 9.77 -5.05
C LYS A 250 -39.30 8.98 -6.10
N GLY A 251 -39.22 7.67 -5.92
CA GLY A 251 -38.68 6.78 -6.94
C GLY A 251 -39.53 6.83 -8.22
N GLU A 252 -38.90 6.69 -9.37
CA GLU A 252 -39.58 6.53 -10.64
C GLU A 252 -39.40 5.10 -11.17
N ARG A 253 -39.89 4.84 -12.38
CA ARG A 253 -39.85 3.51 -12.98
C ARG A 253 -38.42 3.00 -13.13
N THR A 254 -38.19 1.78 -12.67
CA THR A 254 -36.95 1.00 -12.90
C THR A 254 -37.29 -0.38 -13.42
N ASP A 255 -36.40 -0.94 -14.24
CA ASP A 255 -36.40 -2.35 -14.59
C ASP A 255 -35.12 -3.00 -14.01
N PRO A 256 -35.24 -3.80 -12.94
CA PRO A 256 -34.10 -4.46 -12.31
C PRO A 256 -33.44 -5.52 -13.19
N LYS A 257 -34.02 -5.83 -14.36
CA LYS A 257 -33.51 -6.81 -15.33
C LYS A 257 -33.07 -6.16 -16.64
N LEU A 258 -32.99 -4.83 -16.69
CA LEU A 258 -32.53 -4.10 -17.88
C LEU A 258 -31.04 -4.38 -18.11
N ALA A 259 -30.73 -5.29 -19.03
CA ALA A 259 -29.36 -5.69 -19.31
C ALA A 259 -28.53 -4.58 -19.96
N MET A 260 -27.24 -4.56 -19.67
CA MET A 260 -26.26 -3.78 -20.41
C MET A 260 -26.16 -4.29 -21.87
N PRO A 261 -26.02 -3.39 -22.85
CA PRO A 261 -25.70 -3.80 -24.21
C PRO A 261 -24.40 -4.60 -24.25
N LEU A 262 -24.42 -5.76 -24.92
CA LEU A 262 -23.21 -6.58 -25.07
C LEU A 262 -22.19 -5.84 -25.96
N PRO A 263 -20.97 -5.57 -25.46
CA PRO A 263 -19.94 -4.94 -26.27
C PRO A 263 -19.44 -5.91 -27.34
N SER A 264 -19.06 -5.37 -28.51
CA SER A 264 -18.41 -6.14 -29.56
C SER A 264 -16.99 -6.52 -29.14
N ILE A 265 -16.68 -7.81 -29.17
CA ILE A 265 -15.33 -8.31 -28.90
C ILE A 265 -14.50 -8.20 -30.20
N PRO A 266 -13.30 -7.60 -30.18
CA PRO A 266 -12.40 -7.60 -31.33
C PRO A 266 -12.11 -9.02 -31.80
N LYS A 267 -12.10 -9.24 -33.12
CA LYS A 267 -11.70 -10.53 -33.68
C LYS A 267 -10.18 -10.67 -33.56
N LEU A 268 -9.71 -11.47 -32.61
CA LEU A 268 -8.31 -11.79 -32.41
C LEU A 268 -8.17 -13.31 -32.27
N GLU A 269 -7.57 -13.93 -33.28
CA GLU A 269 -7.42 -15.39 -33.34
C GLU A 269 -5.96 -15.79 -33.11
N ALA A 270 -5.77 -16.96 -32.49
CA ALA A 270 -4.45 -17.58 -32.37
C ALA A 270 -3.94 -17.96 -33.78
N ALA A 271 -2.72 -17.54 -34.08
CA ALA A 271 -2.08 -17.76 -35.37
C ALA A 271 -1.40 -19.12 -35.45
N ALA A 272 -1.15 -19.57 -36.68
CA ALA A 272 -0.33 -20.74 -36.95
C ALA A 272 1.18 -20.43 -37.04
N PHE A 273 1.58 -19.14 -37.05
CA PHE A 273 3.00 -18.78 -37.12
C PHE A 273 3.72 -19.12 -35.80
N GLN A 274 5.02 -19.35 -35.90
CA GLN A 274 5.86 -19.75 -34.76
C GLN A 274 7.04 -18.80 -34.61
N GLY A 275 7.44 -18.56 -33.36
CA GLY A 275 8.68 -17.87 -33.00
C GLY A 275 9.72 -18.86 -32.48
N ARG A 276 10.96 -18.74 -32.95
CA ARG A 276 12.11 -19.52 -32.47
C ARG A 276 13.15 -18.57 -31.88
N TRP A 277 13.45 -18.77 -30.60
CA TRP A 277 14.49 -18.04 -29.89
C TRP A 277 15.87 -18.35 -30.46
N LEU A 278 16.65 -17.30 -30.79
CA LEU A 278 18.02 -17.42 -31.28
C LEU A 278 19.07 -16.86 -30.30
N GLY A 279 18.62 -16.16 -29.25
CA GLY A 279 19.48 -15.55 -28.24
C GLY A 279 19.97 -14.17 -28.62
N GLN A 280 20.97 -13.66 -27.88
CA GLN A 280 21.63 -12.39 -28.16
C GLN A 280 22.85 -12.61 -29.07
N ASP A 281 22.60 -13.01 -30.31
CA ASP A 281 23.63 -13.44 -31.27
C ASP A 281 24.38 -12.28 -31.94
N GLY A 282 23.92 -11.03 -31.75
CA GLY A 282 24.49 -9.84 -32.37
C GLY A 282 24.19 -9.72 -33.87
N SER A 283 23.21 -10.43 -34.39
CA SER A 283 22.88 -10.41 -35.83
C SER A 283 22.30 -9.08 -36.32
N LEU A 284 21.67 -8.29 -35.46
CA LEU A 284 21.24 -6.93 -35.78
C LEU A 284 22.42 -5.95 -35.69
N ASP A 285 23.02 -5.60 -36.83
CA ASP A 285 24.06 -4.56 -36.94
C ASP A 285 25.24 -4.76 -35.95
N SER A 286 25.59 -6.02 -35.62
CA SER A 286 26.57 -6.40 -34.58
C SER A 286 26.19 -6.00 -33.14
N ASN A 287 24.94 -5.62 -32.89
CA ASN A 287 24.42 -5.23 -31.59
C ASN A 287 24.10 -6.45 -30.71
N ARG A 288 25.03 -6.79 -29.81
CA ARG A 288 24.84 -7.87 -28.82
C ARG A 288 23.83 -7.55 -27.71
N ARG A 289 23.26 -6.35 -27.68
CA ARG A 289 22.20 -6.02 -26.71
C ARG A 289 20.89 -6.70 -27.04
N ASP A 290 20.59 -6.86 -28.32
CA ASP A 290 19.26 -7.29 -28.73
C ASP A 290 19.15 -8.81 -28.79
N VAL A 291 18.04 -9.31 -28.26
CA VAL A 291 17.58 -10.67 -28.47
C VAL A 291 17.09 -10.80 -29.90
N HIS A 292 17.37 -11.93 -30.53
CA HIS A 292 16.91 -12.31 -31.86
C HIS A 292 15.88 -13.45 -31.78
N VAL A 293 14.73 -13.27 -32.43
CA VAL A 293 13.70 -14.30 -32.61
C VAL A 293 13.36 -14.43 -34.09
N ALA A 294 13.52 -15.64 -34.65
CA ALA A 294 13.09 -15.94 -36.00
C ALA A 294 11.62 -16.36 -36.04
N LEU A 295 10.84 -15.71 -36.90
CA LEU A 295 9.45 -16.03 -37.18
C LEU A 295 9.32 -16.88 -38.44
N SER A 296 8.41 -17.84 -38.43
CA SER A 296 8.07 -18.67 -39.59
C SER A 296 6.58 -18.95 -39.66
N GLY A 297 6.08 -19.24 -40.87
CA GLY A 297 4.66 -19.50 -41.10
C GLY A 297 3.78 -18.25 -41.04
N LEU A 298 4.37 -17.07 -41.29
CA LEU A 298 3.60 -15.83 -41.40
C LEU A 298 2.64 -15.90 -42.59
N PRO A 299 1.44 -15.29 -42.49
CA PRO A 299 0.49 -15.25 -43.60
C PRO A 299 1.09 -14.55 -44.83
N ALA A 300 1.29 -15.32 -45.91
CA ALA A 300 1.80 -14.79 -47.18
C ALA A 300 0.89 -13.69 -47.74
N GLY A 301 1.48 -12.67 -48.37
CA GLY A 301 0.74 -11.59 -49.03
C GLY A 301 0.07 -10.57 -48.09
N ARG A 302 0.16 -10.73 -46.76
CA ARG A 302 -0.36 -9.76 -45.80
C ARG A 302 0.75 -8.83 -45.31
N ALA A 303 0.57 -7.52 -45.50
CA ALA A 303 1.46 -6.50 -44.96
C ALA A 303 1.22 -6.32 -43.45
N ILE A 304 2.29 -6.38 -42.67
CA ILE A 304 2.28 -6.09 -41.22
C ILE A 304 2.42 -4.57 -41.06
N GLU A 305 1.42 -3.95 -40.46
CA GLU A 305 1.41 -2.51 -40.22
C GLU A 305 2.00 -2.17 -38.84
N ALA A 306 1.75 -3.05 -37.85
CA ALA A 306 2.34 -2.97 -36.52
C ALA A 306 2.51 -4.36 -35.88
N ALA A 307 3.40 -4.45 -34.88
CA ALA A 307 3.56 -5.62 -34.05
C ALA A 307 3.77 -5.22 -32.59
N VAL A 308 3.24 -6.02 -31.66
CA VAL A 308 3.43 -5.84 -30.22
C VAL A 308 3.86 -7.17 -29.63
N LEU A 309 5.08 -7.21 -29.12
CA LEU A 309 5.63 -8.31 -28.35
C LEU A 309 5.51 -7.97 -26.87
N SER A 310 5.04 -8.90 -26.05
CA SER A 310 5.02 -8.75 -24.59
C SER A 310 5.59 -9.97 -23.90
N ASP A 311 6.15 -9.75 -22.72
CA ASP A 311 6.51 -10.82 -21.79
C ASP A 311 5.37 -11.15 -20.82
N SER A 312 5.60 -12.16 -19.98
CA SER A 312 4.65 -12.59 -18.94
C SER A 312 4.71 -11.75 -17.65
N VAL A 313 5.49 -10.66 -17.63
CA VAL A 313 5.91 -9.96 -16.42
C VAL A 313 5.27 -8.58 -16.35
N PHE A 314 5.64 -7.64 -17.24
CA PHE A 314 4.99 -6.31 -17.40
C PHE A 314 5.54 -5.47 -18.57
N ARG A 315 6.42 -5.97 -19.46
CA ARG A 315 6.96 -5.14 -20.57
C ARG A 315 6.39 -5.53 -21.92
N ASN A 316 6.34 -4.51 -22.79
CA ASN A 316 6.07 -4.66 -24.20
C ASN A 316 7.12 -3.97 -25.08
N TRP A 317 7.27 -4.49 -26.29
CA TRP A 317 8.07 -3.93 -27.37
C TRP A 317 7.20 -3.80 -28.62
N THR A 318 7.32 -2.67 -29.31
CA THR A 318 6.39 -2.30 -30.36
C THR A 318 7.10 -1.90 -31.64
N PHE A 319 6.56 -2.37 -32.75
CA PHE A 319 7.00 -2.05 -34.11
C PHE A 319 5.85 -1.34 -34.81
N ARG A 320 6.17 -0.27 -35.53
CA ARG A 320 5.26 0.44 -36.42
C ARG A 320 5.92 0.59 -37.77
N SER A 321 5.19 0.25 -38.83
CA SER A 321 5.66 0.44 -40.21
C SER A 321 5.83 1.91 -40.58
N SER A 322 5.08 2.81 -39.94
CA SER A 322 5.27 4.26 -40.01
C SER A 322 4.81 4.97 -38.72
N PRO A 323 5.28 6.21 -38.45
CA PRO A 323 4.83 7.00 -37.30
C PRO A 323 3.34 7.33 -37.27
N GLN A 324 2.63 7.19 -38.40
CA GLN A 324 1.20 7.50 -38.51
C GLN A 324 0.29 6.33 -38.04
N VAL A 325 0.84 5.12 -37.91
CA VAL A 325 0.10 3.95 -37.45
C VAL A 325 -0.33 4.17 -36.00
N LYS A 326 -1.64 4.32 -35.79
CA LYS A 326 -2.22 4.42 -34.45
C LYS A 326 -2.28 3.04 -33.83
N LEU A 327 -1.73 2.93 -32.63
CA LEU A 327 -1.68 1.69 -31.89
C LEU A 327 -1.89 2.02 -30.41
N ASP A 328 -2.91 1.43 -29.81
CA ASP A 328 -3.12 1.52 -28.37
C ASP A 328 -2.08 0.63 -27.68
N VAL A 329 -1.20 1.29 -26.91
CA VAL A 329 -0.06 0.71 -26.18
C VAL A 329 0.07 1.39 -24.84
N GLU A 330 0.74 0.71 -23.92
CA GLU A 330 1.07 1.28 -22.62
C GLU A 330 2.15 2.37 -22.73
N PRO A 331 2.19 3.36 -21.81
CA PRO A 331 3.10 4.52 -21.90
C PRO A 331 4.61 4.19 -21.89
N GLU A 332 5.00 3.03 -21.35
CA GLU A 332 6.42 2.62 -21.23
C GLU A 332 6.87 1.63 -22.31
N GLU A 333 6.27 1.70 -23.51
CA GLU A 333 6.63 0.84 -24.64
C GLU A 333 8.12 0.95 -25.03
N ARG A 334 8.68 -0.18 -25.48
CA ARG A 334 10.06 -0.24 -25.96
C ARG A 334 10.11 -0.49 -27.47
N PRO A 335 11.21 -0.12 -28.15
CA PRO A 335 11.32 -0.39 -29.58
C PRO A 335 11.42 -1.90 -29.85
N LEU A 336 10.63 -2.37 -30.81
CA LEU A 336 10.77 -3.67 -31.48
C LEU A 336 11.22 -3.41 -32.92
N THR A 337 12.25 -4.11 -33.35
CA THR A 337 12.62 -4.16 -34.77
C THR A 337 12.04 -5.40 -35.40
N LEU A 338 11.39 -5.25 -36.56
CA LEU A 338 10.89 -6.34 -37.39
C LEU A 338 11.53 -6.24 -38.77
N ARG A 339 12.29 -7.25 -39.19
CA ARG A 339 12.90 -7.35 -40.52
C ARG A 339 12.25 -8.49 -41.28
N ARG A 340 11.62 -8.22 -42.43
CA ARG A 340 11.20 -9.28 -43.35
C ARG A 340 12.35 -9.65 -44.28
N GLY A 341 12.55 -10.95 -44.49
CA GLY A 341 13.41 -11.46 -45.55
C GLY A 341 12.67 -11.54 -46.90
N ASP A 342 13.34 -12.11 -47.91
CA ASP A 342 12.75 -12.33 -49.25
C ASP A 342 11.55 -13.30 -49.20
N ASP A 343 11.59 -14.24 -48.27
CA ASP A 343 10.48 -15.15 -47.97
C ASP A 343 9.43 -14.43 -47.12
N SER A 344 8.32 -14.04 -47.75
CA SER A 344 7.22 -13.30 -47.09
C SER A 344 6.54 -14.05 -45.92
N THR A 345 6.84 -15.35 -45.75
CA THR A 345 6.36 -16.17 -44.63
C THR A 345 7.31 -16.16 -43.42
N LYS A 346 8.41 -15.43 -43.51
CA LYS A 346 9.44 -15.31 -42.46
C LYS A 346 9.74 -13.86 -42.12
N ALA A 347 10.15 -13.64 -40.89
CA ALA A 347 10.67 -12.37 -40.42
C ALA A 347 11.55 -12.60 -39.20
N ASP A 348 12.41 -11.64 -38.90
CA ASP A 348 13.23 -11.63 -37.69
C ASP A 348 12.78 -10.48 -36.79
N LEU A 349 12.68 -10.77 -35.51
CA LEU A 349 12.39 -9.79 -34.46
C LEU A 349 13.63 -9.54 -33.62
N TYR A 350 13.85 -8.26 -33.29
CA TYR A 350 14.90 -7.83 -32.39
C TYR A 350 14.39 -6.89 -31.31
N PHE A 351 14.79 -7.14 -30.07
CA PHE A 351 14.42 -6.30 -28.94
C PHE A 351 15.47 -6.33 -27.83
N THR A 352 15.65 -5.21 -27.13
CA THR A 352 16.56 -5.14 -25.98
C THR A 352 15.87 -5.68 -24.72
N PRO A 353 16.37 -6.77 -24.10
CA PRO A 353 15.80 -7.32 -22.87
C PRO A 353 16.08 -6.39 -21.68
N TYR A 354 15.36 -6.59 -20.59
CA TYR A 354 15.60 -5.91 -19.31
C TYR A 354 15.78 -6.88 -18.14
N ARG A 355 15.52 -8.16 -18.38
CA ARG A 355 15.73 -9.28 -17.49
C ARG A 355 16.21 -10.47 -18.31
N ASN A 356 16.56 -11.55 -17.63
CA ASN A 356 16.70 -12.85 -18.27
C ASN A 356 15.28 -13.43 -18.51
N GLU A 357 15.01 -13.88 -19.73
CA GLU A 357 13.70 -14.39 -20.15
C GLU A 357 13.60 -15.93 -20.09
N VAL A 358 14.56 -16.61 -19.46
CA VAL A 358 14.49 -18.06 -19.25
C VAL A 358 13.17 -18.46 -18.60
N GLY A 359 12.46 -19.40 -19.24
CA GLY A 359 11.17 -19.91 -18.76
C GLY A 359 9.98 -18.97 -18.97
N ALA A 360 10.19 -17.76 -19.49
CA ALA A 360 9.11 -16.84 -19.83
C ALA A 360 8.39 -17.31 -21.12
N THR A 361 7.11 -16.93 -21.22
CA THR A 361 6.33 -17.07 -22.45
C THR A 361 6.13 -15.69 -23.04
N LEU A 362 6.55 -15.49 -24.29
CA LEU A 362 6.31 -14.26 -25.03
C LEU A 362 5.02 -14.35 -25.80
N THR A 363 4.30 -13.23 -25.90
CA THR A 363 3.09 -13.10 -26.73
C THR A 363 3.36 -12.07 -27.82
N LEU A 364 3.29 -12.49 -29.08
CA LEU A 364 3.42 -11.60 -30.23
C LEU A 364 2.06 -11.40 -30.89
N ARG A 365 1.58 -10.16 -30.95
CA ARG A 365 0.43 -9.74 -31.77
C ARG A 365 0.91 -9.05 -33.03
N LEU A 366 0.38 -9.47 -34.17
CA LEU A 366 0.57 -8.83 -35.45
C LEU A 366 -0.73 -8.13 -35.85
N ILE A 367 -0.62 -6.87 -36.26
CA ILE A 367 -1.69 -6.08 -36.84
C ILE A 367 -1.38 -5.86 -38.32
N PHE A 368 -2.32 -6.22 -39.19
CA PHE A 368 -2.16 -6.13 -40.63
C PHE A 368 -2.82 -4.87 -41.18
N ALA A 369 -2.42 -4.45 -42.38
CA ALA A 369 -2.92 -3.22 -43.03
C ALA A 369 -4.44 -3.19 -43.29
N ASN A 370 -5.14 -4.32 -43.16
CA ASN A 370 -6.59 -4.40 -43.24
C ASN A 370 -7.30 -4.25 -41.87
N GLY A 371 -6.55 -3.95 -40.80
CA GLY A 371 -7.04 -3.80 -39.43
C GLY A 371 -7.22 -5.11 -38.66
N GLU A 372 -7.15 -6.27 -39.31
CA GLU A 372 -7.21 -7.56 -38.62
C GLU A 372 -5.96 -7.79 -37.76
N SER A 373 -6.14 -8.48 -36.65
CA SER A 373 -5.07 -8.84 -35.73
C SER A 373 -5.05 -10.35 -35.46
N THR A 374 -3.87 -10.88 -35.21
CA THR A 374 -3.65 -12.28 -34.79
C THR A 374 -2.52 -12.32 -33.78
N PHE A 375 -2.43 -13.39 -32.99
CA PHE A 375 -1.37 -13.53 -31.99
C PHE A 375 -0.77 -14.95 -31.95
N ALA A 376 0.47 -15.07 -31.52
CA ALA A 376 1.06 -16.36 -31.16
C ALA A 376 1.86 -16.24 -29.86
N GLN A 377 2.03 -17.38 -29.20
CA GLN A 377 2.85 -17.50 -28.00
C GLN A 377 4.01 -18.47 -28.25
N PHE A 378 5.18 -18.15 -27.72
CA PHE A 378 6.36 -19.00 -27.82
C PHE A 378 7.26 -18.80 -26.60
N GLY A 379 8.04 -19.83 -26.26
CA GLY A 379 8.97 -19.77 -25.14
C GLY A 379 10.15 -18.84 -25.43
N ALA A 380 10.56 -18.10 -24.41
CA ALA A 380 11.82 -17.37 -24.44
C ALA A 380 12.99 -18.23 -23.91
N GLY A 381 14.19 -17.70 -24.04
CA GLY A 381 15.42 -18.36 -23.63
C GLY A 381 16.35 -17.44 -22.86
N GLU A 382 17.58 -17.90 -22.64
CA GLU A 382 18.56 -17.15 -21.88
C GLU A 382 18.98 -15.88 -22.61
N CYS A 383 19.03 -14.78 -21.86
CA CYS A 383 19.62 -13.52 -22.27
C CYS A 383 20.22 -12.79 -21.07
N ASP A 384 21.23 -11.97 -21.35
CA ASP A 384 21.88 -11.09 -20.40
C ASP A 384 21.39 -9.64 -20.62
N PRO A 385 20.64 -9.05 -19.68
CA PRO A 385 20.21 -7.66 -19.77
C PRO A 385 21.38 -6.66 -19.69
N PHE A 386 22.59 -7.12 -19.33
CA PHE A 386 23.81 -6.33 -19.25
C PHE A 386 24.71 -6.48 -20.49
N ALA A 387 24.35 -7.37 -21.43
CA ALA A 387 25.13 -7.56 -22.65
C ALA A 387 25.24 -6.25 -23.43
N GLY A 388 26.43 -5.97 -23.97
CA GLY A 388 26.68 -4.78 -24.81
C GLY A 388 26.60 -3.42 -24.08
N LEU A 389 26.49 -3.38 -22.75
CA LEU A 389 26.57 -2.12 -22.00
C LEU A 389 27.95 -1.46 -22.12
N PRO A 390 28.03 -0.13 -22.00
CA PRO A 390 29.33 0.55 -21.96
C PRO A 390 30.12 -0.02 -20.78
N GLN A 391 31.35 -0.45 -21.04
CA GLN A 391 32.24 -0.99 -20.03
C GLN A 391 33.22 0.08 -19.56
N PRO A 392 33.79 -0.07 -18.35
CA PRO A 392 34.93 0.74 -17.95
C PRO A 392 36.03 0.72 -19.01
N ALA A 393 36.66 1.88 -19.25
CA ALA A 393 37.77 1.97 -20.19
C ALA A 393 38.89 0.97 -19.80
N PRO A 394 39.62 0.37 -20.76
CA PRO A 394 40.69 -0.59 -20.48
C PRO A 394 41.98 0.13 -20.01
N THR A 395 41.84 1.06 -19.07
CA THR A 395 42.91 1.86 -18.48
C THR A 395 42.88 1.68 -16.97
N THR A 396 44.05 1.63 -16.34
CA THR A 396 44.17 1.36 -14.90
C THR A 396 45.16 2.31 -14.25
N VAL A 397 44.87 2.69 -13.00
CA VAL A 397 45.75 3.52 -12.17
C VAL A 397 45.63 3.10 -10.69
N VAL A 398 46.69 3.33 -9.91
CA VAL A 398 46.66 3.22 -8.45
C VAL A 398 46.56 4.63 -7.86
N ALA A 399 45.50 4.91 -7.11
CA ALA A 399 45.33 6.14 -6.35
C ALA A 399 45.99 5.99 -4.98
N LYS A 400 46.84 6.94 -4.60
CA LYS A 400 47.46 7.04 -3.27
C LYS A 400 46.72 8.06 -2.41
N PRO A 401 46.77 7.94 -1.07
CA PRO A 401 46.25 8.97 -0.19
C PRO A 401 46.79 10.37 -0.55
N GLY A 402 45.88 11.30 -0.83
CA GLY A 402 46.20 12.67 -1.26
C GLY A 402 46.07 12.94 -2.75
N ASP A 403 45.93 11.90 -3.59
CA ASP A 403 45.65 12.08 -5.02
C ASP A 403 44.23 12.65 -5.24
N ASP A 404 44.03 13.37 -6.34
CA ASP A 404 42.70 13.83 -6.75
C ASP A 404 41.89 12.66 -7.31
N LEU A 405 41.16 11.99 -6.43
CA LEU A 405 40.36 10.83 -6.81
C LEU A 405 39.30 11.16 -7.86
N HIS A 406 38.81 12.40 -7.93
CA HIS A 406 37.81 12.81 -8.92
C HIS A 406 38.41 12.83 -10.33
N ASP A 407 39.61 13.39 -10.49
CA ASP A 407 40.34 13.36 -11.78
C ASP A 407 40.62 11.90 -12.22
N LEU A 408 41.03 11.05 -11.27
CA LEU A 408 41.38 9.66 -11.59
C LEU A 408 40.17 8.86 -12.08
N VAL A 409 39.02 8.93 -11.40
CA VAL A 409 37.81 8.18 -11.83
C VAL A 409 37.21 8.70 -13.14
N ASP A 410 37.46 9.97 -13.50
CA ASP A 410 37.02 10.53 -14.77
C ASP A 410 37.93 10.15 -15.96
N ARG A 411 39.21 9.81 -15.69
CA ARG A 411 40.21 9.50 -16.72
C ARG A 411 40.44 8.00 -16.92
N PHE A 412 40.33 7.20 -15.86
CA PHE A 412 40.67 5.79 -15.88
C PHE A 412 39.42 4.92 -15.69
N GLY A 413 39.36 3.79 -16.40
CA GLY A 413 38.26 2.84 -16.21
C GLY A 413 38.41 1.99 -14.95
N THR A 414 39.64 1.74 -14.49
CA THR A 414 39.90 1.08 -13.20
C THR A 414 40.81 1.94 -12.33
N VAL A 415 40.36 2.24 -11.12
CA VAL A 415 41.13 2.95 -10.10
C VAL A 415 41.28 2.03 -8.89
N THR A 416 42.51 1.69 -8.53
CA THR A 416 42.82 0.91 -7.32
C THR A 416 43.26 1.86 -6.21
N LEU A 417 42.51 1.94 -5.11
CA LEU A 417 42.86 2.67 -3.91
C LEU A 417 43.96 1.91 -3.17
N ALA A 418 45.15 2.50 -3.08
CA ALA A 418 46.20 1.98 -2.22
C ALA A 418 45.77 1.98 -0.75
N GLY A 419 46.34 1.07 0.05
CA GLY A 419 46.07 1.02 1.49
C GLY A 419 46.29 2.37 2.19
N GLY A 420 45.37 2.76 3.08
CA GLY A 420 45.38 4.04 3.79
C GLY A 420 44.11 4.87 3.60
N THR A 421 44.11 6.07 4.19
CA THR A 421 42.93 6.96 4.21
C THR A 421 42.99 8.01 3.09
N HIS A 422 42.06 7.92 2.15
CA HIS A 422 41.80 8.89 1.09
C HIS A 422 40.74 9.89 1.56
N ARG A 423 41.17 11.09 1.93
CA ARG A 423 40.29 12.12 2.49
C ARG A 423 39.60 12.91 1.39
N LEU A 424 38.28 13.06 1.51
CA LEU A 424 37.42 13.76 0.55
C LEU A 424 36.61 14.83 1.27
N SER A 425 36.81 16.10 0.90
CA SER A 425 36.03 17.23 1.43
C SER A 425 34.83 17.60 0.57
N LYS A 426 34.54 16.81 -0.46
CA LYS A 426 33.42 17.00 -1.39
C LYS A 426 32.90 15.64 -1.85
N PRO A 427 31.65 15.55 -2.32
CA PRO A 427 31.15 14.33 -2.92
C PRO A 427 32.03 13.81 -4.07
N LEU A 428 32.26 12.51 -4.12
CA LEU A 428 32.88 11.83 -5.26
C LEU A 428 31.81 11.57 -6.31
N VAL A 429 32.00 12.02 -7.55
CA VAL A 429 31.04 11.83 -8.64
C VAL A 429 31.64 10.89 -9.68
N LEU A 430 30.92 9.83 -10.00
CA LEU A 430 31.30 8.82 -10.97
C LEU A 430 30.53 9.07 -12.26
N ASN A 431 31.11 9.88 -13.15
CA ASN A 431 30.47 10.31 -14.40
C ASN A 431 30.46 9.25 -15.50
N LYS A 432 31.34 8.26 -15.41
CA LYS A 432 31.59 7.23 -16.44
C LYS A 432 31.55 5.82 -15.82
N PRO A 433 31.41 4.76 -16.64
CA PRO A 433 31.64 3.40 -16.19
C PRO A 433 33.03 3.27 -15.58
N VAL A 434 33.11 2.85 -14.31
CA VAL A 434 34.37 2.78 -13.57
C VAL A 434 34.37 1.61 -12.58
N THR A 435 35.52 0.99 -12.41
CA THR A 435 35.81 0.06 -11.31
C THR A 435 36.69 0.78 -10.29
N LEU A 436 36.14 1.07 -9.11
CA LEU A 436 36.90 1.53 -7.96
C LEU A 436 37.12 0.37 -7.00
N ALA A 437 38.38 -0.05 -6.81
CA ALA A 437 38.74 -1.21 -6.00
C ALA A 437 39.71 -0.82 -4.88
N GLY A 438 39.60 -1.41 -3.70
CA GLY A 438 40.52 -1.17 -2.58
C GLY A 438 41.58 -2.25 -2.41
N GLU A 439 42.80 -1.84 -2.07
CA GLU A 439 43.74 -2.71 -1.36
C GLU A 439 43.33 -2.88 0.11
N PRO A 440 43.79 -3.93 0.81
CA PRO A 440 43.52 -4.11 2.23
C PRO A 440 43.85 -2.85 3.06
N GLY A 441 42.86 -2.36 3.81
CA GLY A 441 42.99 -1.15 4.63
C GLY A 441 42.76 0.17 3.90
N ALA A 442 42.31 0.15 2.64
CA ALA A 442 41.87 1.36 1.94
C ALA A 442 40.56 1.91 2.54
N ILE A 443 40.55 3.22 2.83
CA ILE A 443 39.41 3.93 3.42
C ILE A 443 39.15 5.21 2.62
N LEU A 444 37.92 5.40 2.14
CA LEU A 444 37.42 6.71 1.73
C LEU A 444 36.82 7.40 2.96
N GLU A 445 37.42 8.51 3.40
CA GLU A 445 36.93 9.27 4.55
C GLU A 445 36.41 10.62 4.10
N PHE A 446 35.10 10.83 4.28
CA PHE A 446 34.44 12.07 3.94
C PHE A 446 34.41 13.04 5.12
N SER A 447 34.63 14.32 4.85
CA SER A 447 34.39 15.41 5.79
C SER A 447 33.68 16.56 5.09
N GLN A 448 32.84 17.30 5.82
CA GLN A 448 32.15 18.47 5.30
C GLN A 448 32.51 19.68 6.14
N GLY A 449 32.96 20.75 5.49
CA GLY A 449 33.27 22.01 6.15
C GLY A 449 32.02 22.68 6.72
N THR A 450 32.16 23.47 7.79
CA THR A 450 31.01 24.12 8.46
C THR A 450 30.31 25.18 7.62
N SER A 451 30.90 25.66 6.53
CA SER A 451 30.31 26.61 5.58
C SER A 451 29.83 25.98 4.26
N GLU A 452 30.07 24.68 4.05
CA GLU A 452 29.72 24.00 2.79
C GLU A 452 28.22 23.71 2.67
N ALA A 453 27.71 23.73 1.44
CA ALA A 453 26.31 23.42 1.17
C ALA A 453 25.97 21.98 1.58
N PRO A 454 24.75 21.71 2.07
CA PRO A 454 24.31 20.36 2.39
C PRO A 454 24.42 19.41 1.19
N TRP A 455 24.92 18.20 1.42
CA TRP A 455 25.10 17.21 0.35
C TRP A 455 23.81 16.45 0.10
N THR A 456 23.58 16.02 -1.15
CA THR A 456 22.56 14.99 -1.43
C THR A 456 23.15 13.57 -1.29
N THR A 457 24.45 13.42 -1.56
CA THR A 457 25.14 12.13 -1.60
C THR A 457 26.64 12.27 -1.37
N ALA A 458 27.31 11.30 -0.74
CA ALA A 458 28.78 11.29 -0.62
C ALA A 458 29.49 10.67 -1.84
N VAL A 459 29.00 9.54 -2.36
CA VAL A 459 29.44 8.93 -3.63
C VAL A 459 28.27 8.89 -4.60
N LYS A 460 28.34 9.70 -5.65
CA LYS A 460 27.27 9.84 -6.65
C LYS A 460 27.58 9.07 -7.92
N ILE A 461 26.62 8.26 -8.37
CA ILE A 461 26.74 7.41 -9.56
C ILE A 461 25.87 7.98 -10.69
N HIS A 462 26.50 8.37 -11.79
CA HIS A 462 25.80 8.85 -12.97
C HIS A 462 25.70 7.83 -14.10
N CYS A 463 26.54 6.81 -14.12
CA CYS A 463 26.58 5.82 -15.19
C CYS A 463 26.40 4.38 -14.68
N GLY A 464 25.83 3.52 -15.53
CA GLY A 464 25.78 2.07 -15.30
C GLY A 464 27.18 1.44 -15.37
N SER A 465 27.25 0.11 -15.23
CA SER A 465 28.51 -0.65 -15.28
C SER A 465 29.59 -0.12 -14.32
N THR A 466 29.15 0.40 -13.16
CA THR A 466 30.02 0.95 -12.12
C THR A 466 30.19 -0.09 -11.02
N THR A 467 31.44 -0.37 -10.64
CA THR A 467 31.80 -1.33 -9.60
C THR A 467 32.55 -0.63 -8.46
N LEU A 468 32.08 -0.83 -7.22
CA LEU A 468 32.77 -0.41 -6.00
C LEU A 468 33.09 -1.66 -5.17
N ARG A 469 34.37 -1.91 -4.85
CA ARG A 469 34.74 -3.11 -4.09
C ARG A 469 35.95 -2.98 -3.18
N ASP A 470 35.98 -3.78 -2.12
CA ASP A 470 37.19 -4.04 -1.30
C ASP A 470 37.74 -2.85 -0.48
N PHE A 471 36.94 -1.80 -0.23
CA PHE A 471 37.35 -0.67 0.62
C PHE A 471 36.26 -0.27 1.63
N ALA A 472 36.65 0.56 2.60
CA ALA A 472 35.75 1.14 3.59
C ALA A 472 35.33 2.56 3.23
N ILE A 473 34.10 2.95 3.59
CA ILE A 473 33.63 4.35 3.57
C ILE A 473 33.35 4.80 5.01
N ARG A 474 33.89 5.96 5.38
CA ARG A 474 33.82 6.56 6.72
C ARG A 474 33.56 8.07 6.64
N PHE A 475 33.19 8.64 7.79
CA PHE A 475 32.95 10.08 7.93
C PHE A 475 33.69 10.64 9.15
N ALA A 476 34.44 11.72 8.93
CA ALA A 476 35.15 12.44 9.98
C ALA A 476 34.24 13.50 10.64
N GLY A 477 33.13 13.05 11.23
CA GLY A 477 32.12 13.89 11.89
C GLY A 477 30.77 13.90 11.17
N PRO A 478 29.80 14.66 11.70
CA PRO A 478 28.46 14.76 11.10
C PRO A 478 28.50 15.42 9.72
N VAL A 479 27.53 15.08 8.88
CA VAL A 479 27.32 15.69 7.56
C VAL A 479 25.94 16.34 7.52
N ARG A 480 25.87 17.57 7.01
CA ARG A 480 24.62 18.24 6.68
C ARG A 480 24.12 17.71 5.34
N TRP A 481 22.91 17.15 5.38
CA TRP A 481 22.25 16.58 4.23
C TRP A 481 21.13 17.47 3.71
N ASN A 482 20.96 17.51 2.39
CA ASN A 482 19.80 18.11 1.75
C ASN A 482 18.63 17.11 1.75
N GLN A 483 17.58 17.43 2.51
CA GLN A 483 16.40 16.57 2.67
C GLN A 483 15.38 16.70 1.53
N ASN A 484 15.52 17.71 0.65
CA ASN A 484 14.60 17.94 -0.47
C ASN A 484 14.85 17.03 -1.67
N VAL A 485 15.61 15.96 -1.46
CA VAL A 485 15.93 14.99 -2.49
C VAL A 485 14.97 13.81 -2.41
N ASN A 486 14.48 13.35 -3.56
CA ASN A 486 13.52 12.25 -3.61
C ASN A 486 14.13 11.01 -2.96
N TYR A 487 13.36 10.39 -2.06
CA TYR A 487 13.82 9.26 -1.25
C TYR A 487 15.06 9.58 -0.41
N GLY A 488 15.25 10.84 0.00
CA GLY A 488 16.23 11.28 0.98
C GLY A 488 17.70 11.16 0.59
N PRO A 489 18.60 11.72 1.43
CA PRO A 489 20.04 11.70 1.21
C PRO A 489 20.65 10.32 1.46
N ALA A 490 21.84 10.07 0.88
CA ALA A 490 22.51 8.77 0.98
C ALA A 490 24.03 8.85 1.04
N VAL A 491 24.69 7.81 1.56
CA VAL A 491 26.13 7.63 1.41
C VAL A 491 26.48 7.38 -0.06
N ILE A 492 25.85 6.38 -0.67
CA ILE A 492 25.97 6.10 -2.11
C ILE A 492 24.62 6.39 -2.77
N GLY A 493 24.61 7.12 -3.88
CA GLY A 493 23.37 7.55 -4.52
C GLY A 493 23.47 7.57 -6.04
N SER A 494 22.44 7.09 -6.73
CA SER A 494 22.26 7.36 -8.15
C SER A 494 21.85 8.83 -8.38
N THR A 495 21.89 9.30 -9.63
CA THR A 495 21.40 10.65 -10.04
C THR A 495 20.08 11.02 -9.35
N ASP A 496 19.97 12.27 -8.86
CA ASP A 496 18.78 12.79 -8.17
C ASP A 496 18.02 13.91 -8.88
N ASN A 497 16.87 14.27 -8.30
CA ASN A 497 15.94 15.29 -8.79
C ASN A 497 16.46 16.73 -8.70
N LEU A 498 17.62 16.98 -8.11
CA LEU A 498 18.23 18.32 -8.06
C LEU A 498 19.26 18.53 -9.18
N GLU A 499 19.46 17.52 -10.03
CA GLU A 499 20.38 17.55 -11.16
C GLU A 499 19.62 17.52 -12.49
N PRO A 500 20.25 17.98 -13.58
CA PRO A 500 19.68 17.81 -14.92
C PRO A 500 19.36 16.34 -15.20
N ALA A 501 18.21 16.10 -15.85
CA ALA A 501 17.81 14.76 -16.25
C ALA A 501 18.91 14.12 -17.10
N ARG A 502 19.33 12.91 -16.72
CA ARG A 502 20.32 12.11 -17.46
C ARG A 502 19.61 10.92 -18.09
N SER A 503 19.73 10.77 -19.41
CA SER A 503 19.07 9.72 -20.18
C SER A 503 19.66 8.32 -19.95
N ASP A 504 20.88 8.22 -19.40
CA ASP A 504 21.56 6.94 -19.21
C ASP A 504 20.90 6.10 -18.11
N ARG A 505 20.39 4.93 -18.52
CA ARG A 505 19.93 3.89 -17.60
C ARG A 505 21.11 3.38 -16.77
N LYS A 506 20.95 3.39 -15.44
CA LYS A 506 21.96 2.86 -14.51
C LYS A 506 21.64 1.40 -14.23
N ILE A 507 22.26 0.52 -15.00
CA ILE A 507 22.17 -0.93 -14.88
C ILE A 507 23.57 -1.52 -14.75
N GLY A 508 23.67 -2.68 -14.10
CA GLY A 508 24.95 -3.35 -13.85
C GLY A 508 25.77 -2.67 -12.76
N LEU A 509 25.11 -2.08 -11.74
CA LEU A 509 25.82 -1.55 -10.57
C LEU A 509 26.27 -2.69 -9.66
N THR A 510 27.53 -2.67 -9.22
CA THR A 510 28.10 -3.76 -8.40
C THR A 510 28.79 -3.20 -7.17
N PHE A 511 28.39 -3.68 -5.99
CA PHE A 511 28.95 -3.32 -4.69
C PHE A 511 29.41 -4.59 -3.98
N GLU A 512 30.72 -4.78 -3.83
CA GLU A 512 31.26 -6.03 -3.29
C GLU A 512 32.22 -5.82 -2.13
N ARG A 513 32.03 -6.55 -1.04
CA ARG A 513 32.97 -6.57 0.10
C ARG A 513 33.30 -5.16 0.61
N LEU A 514 32.34 -4.25 0.50
CA LEU A 514 32.46 -2.91 1.05
C LEU A 514 32.25 -2.94 2.55
N ASP A 515 32.98 -2.11 3.27
CA ASP A 515 32.67 -1.78 4.66
C ASP A 515 32.07 -0.36 4.70
N LEU A 516 30.74 -0.28 4.70
CA LEU A 516 29.98 0.95 4.52
C LEU A 516 29.38 1.41 5.84
N ALA A 517 29.81 2.58 6.31
CA ALA A 517 29.25 3.23 7.50
C ALA A 517 28.64 4.59 7.16
N GLY A 518 27.45 4.86 7.69
CA GLY A 518 26.87 6.20 7.72
C GLY A 518 27.61 7.14 8.69
N PRO A 519 27.45 8.47 8.55
CA PRO A 519 28.03 9.44 9.47
C PRO A 519 27.39 9.32 10.85
N PRO A 520 28.06 9.84 11.90
CA PRO A 520 27.41 10.07 13.19
C PRO A 520 26.22 11.06 13.04
N PRO A 521 25.24 11.01 13.95
CA PRO A 521 24.12 11.96 13.95
C PRO A 521 24.61 13.40 14.14
N SER A 522 23.72 14.37 13.89
CA SER A 522 24.02 15.79 14.04
C SER A 522 24.31 16.22 15.49
N GLY A 523 23.98 15.35 16.46
CA GLY A 523 24.11 15.62 17.89
C GLY A 523 22.84 16.22 18.50
N ALA A 524 21.70 16.14 17.81
CA ALA A 524 20.41 16.53 18.37
C ALA A 524 20.05 15.64 19.57
N THR A 525 19.24 16.19 20.48
CA THR A 525 18.74 15.46 21.65
C THR A 525 17.59 14.50 21.30
N GLN A 526 17.07 14.57 20.08
CA GLN A 526 15.99 13.73 19.56
C GLN A 526 16.56 12.64 18.64
N TRP A 527 15.80 11.55 18.47
CA TRP A 527 16.14 10.50 17.52
C TRP A 527 16.14 11.05 16.09
N GLU A 528 17.21 10.80 15.34
CA GLU A 528 17.37 11.23 13.95
C GLU A 528 17.24 10.04 12.99
N ASP A 529 16.73 10.25 11.77
CA ASP A 529 16.82 9.23 10.72
C ASP A 529 18.28 8.98 10.36
N ALA A 530 18.69 7.72 10.38
CA ALA A 530 20.01 7.32 9.87
C ALA A 530 20.04 7.59 8.36
N VAL A 531 21.10 8.25 7.88
CA VAL A 531 21.26 8.46 6.43
C VAL A 531 21.20 7.11 5.71
N ARG A 532 20.58 7.09 4.53
CA ARG A 532 20.53 5.89 3.70
C ARG A 532 21.94 5.45 3.36
N LEU A 533 22.20 4.16 3.46
CA LEU A 533 23.46 3.60 2.98
C LEU A 533 23.52 3.71 1.46
N MET A 534 22.39 3.41 0.78
CA MET A 534 22.29 3.52 -0.66
C MET A 534 20.91 4.04 -1.09
N ARG A 535 20.87 5.02 -2.01
CA ARG A 535 19.66 5.45 -2.73
C ARG A 535 19.82 5.21 -4.23
N LEU A 536 19.18 4.16 -4.72
CA LEU A 536 19.33 3.62 -6.07
C LEU A 536 18.04 3.78 -6.89
N ASN A 537 17.31 4.89 -6.67
CA ASN A 537 15.99 5.14 -7.25
C ASN A 537 15.98 5.42 -8.77
N THR A 538 17.14 5.76 -9.34
CA THR A 538 17.30 5.90 -10.80
C THR A 538 18.14 4.77 -11.40
N ALA A 539 18.49 3.76 -10.60
CA ALA A 539 19.10 2.52 -11.05
C ALA A 539 18.04 1.42 -11.18
N GLN A 540 18.19 0.58 -12.19
CA GLN A 540 17.20 -0.46 -12.50
C GLN A 540 17.71 -1.87 -12.17
N ALA A 541 19.02 -2.09 -12.08
CA ALA A 541 19.57 -3.42 -11.83
C ALA A 541 20.99 -3.38 -11.28
N GLY A 542 21.33 -4.35 -10.43
CA GLY A 542 22.66 -4.45 -9.82
C GLY A 542 22.78 -5.49 -8.72
N SER A 543 23.89 -5.43 -7.97
CA SER A 543 24.14 -6.35 -6.86
C SER A 543 24.94 -5.76 -5.72
N ILE A 544 24.64 -6.21 -4.50
CA ILE A 544 25.29 -5.86 -3.24
C ILE A 544 25.66 -7.15 -2.52
N LYS A 545 26.95 -7.47 -2.46
CA LYS A 545 27.45 -8.79 -2.06
C LYS A 545 28.57 -8.72 -1.02
N GLY A 546 28.45 -9.49 0.06
CA GLY A 546 29.51 -9.63 1.06
C GLY A 546 29.86 -8.34 1.81
N CYS A 547 28.99 -7.33 1.80
CA CYS A 547 29.27 -6.04 2.41
C CYS A 547 29.04 -6.08 3.94
N THR A 548 29.81 -5.31 4.68
CA THR A 548 29.51 -4.93 6.07
C THR A 548 28.81 -3.57 6.07
N LEU A 549 27.64 -3.50 6.69
CA LEU A 549 26.72 -2.37 6.58
C LEU A 549 26.39 -1.81 7.97
N PHE A 550 26.57 -0.50 8.16
CA PHE A 550 26.25 0.20 9.41
C PHE A 550 25.65 1.58 9.14
N GLY A 551 24.33 1.70 9.11
CA GLY A 551 23.63 2.93 8.71
C GLY A 551 22.18 2.68 8.35
N GLY A 552 21.54 3.63 7.66
CA GLY A 552 20.14 3.54 7.28
C GLY A 552 19.86 2.61 6.10
N VAL A 553 18.69 2.83 5.47
CA VAL A 553 18.12 2.00 4.42
C VAL A 553 19.02 1.89 3.17
N ILE A 554 18.97 0.73 2.49
CA ILE A 554 19.29 0.57 1.08
C ILE A 554 17.98 0.55 0.28
N GLU A 555 17.76 1.58 -0.53
CA GLU A 555 16.50 1.80 -1.25
C GLU A 555 16.71 1.69 -2.77
N PHE A 556 15.91 0.85 -3.45
CA PHE A 556 16.07 0.53 -4.87
C PHE A 556 14.74 0.24 -5.59
N PHE A 557 14.77 0.21 -6.92
CA PHE A 557 13.60 0.08 -7.79
C PHE A 557 13.85 -0.97 -8.88
N ALA A 558 12.78 -1.58 -9.39
CA ALA A 558 12.83 -2.54 -10.50
C ALA A 558 13.75 -3.75 -10.22
N GLY A 559 14.42 -4.28 -11.25
CA GLY A 559 15.41 -5.35 -11.14
C GLY A 559 16.05 -5.71 -12.49
N PRO A 560 16.85 -6.79 -12.53
CA PRO A 560 17.16 -7.71 -11.43
C PRO A 560 18.07 -7.10 -10.34
N TRP A 561 17.85 -7.48 -9.08
CA TRP A 561 18.71 -7.10 -7.95
C TRP A 561 19.14 -8.30 -7.11
N GLN A 562 20.39 -8.28 -6.62
CA GLN A 562 20.93 -9.30 -5.72
C GLN A 562 21.50 -8.69 -4.43
N PHE A 563 21.07 -9.20 -3.29
CA PHE A 563 21.55 -8.87 -1.94
C PHE A 563 22.03 -10.16 -1.27
N VAL A 564 23.34 -10.43 -1.37
CA VAL A 564 23.89 -11.75 -1.02
C VAL A 564 24.97 -11.65 0.04
N ASP A 565 24.84 -12.44 1.11
CA ASP A 565 25.86 -12.65 2.14
C ASP A 565 26.34 -11.35 2.84
N ASN A 566 25.46 -10.35 2.97
CA ASN A 566 25.80 -9.10 3.65
C ASN A 566 25.63 -9.20 5.17
N ASN A 567 26.40 -8.40 5.90
CA ASN A 567 26.36 -8.31 7.37
C ASN A 567 25.94 -6.90 7.81
N TYR A 568 24.68 -6.75 8.24
CA TYR A 568 24.16 -5.50 8.76
C TYR A 568 24.29 -5.42 10.28
N ARG A 569 24.91 -4.34 10.76
CA ARG A 569 25.35 -4.14 12.15
C ARG A 569 24.53 -3.10 12.93
N GLY A 570 23.43 -2.60 12.36
CA GLY A 570 22.60 -1.56 12.96
C GLY A 570 22.90 -0.16 12.41
N THR A 571 22.37 0.85 13.08
CA THR A 571 22.58 2.27 12.76
C THR A 571 23.49 2.96 13.79
N PRO A 572 24.05 4.15 13.51
CA PRO A 572 24.69 5.00 14.51
C PRO A 572 23.81 5.22 15.76
N SER A 573 24.43 5.33 16.94
CA SER A 573 23.69 5.60 18.19
C SER A 573 22.90 6.91 18.10
N GLY A 574 21.70 6.96 18.66
CA GLY A 574 20.80 8.12 18.56
C GLY A 574 20.07 8.24 17.21
N THR A 575 20.24 7.28 16.29
CA THR A 575 19.53 7.27 15.00
C THR A 575 18.60 6.07 14.85
N PHE A 576 17.68 6.11 13.90
CA PHE A 576 16.86 4.95 13.55
C PHE A 576 16.82 4.68 12.05
N SER A 577 16.46 3.46 11.66
CA SER A 577 16.21 3.09 10.27
C SER A 577 14.87 2.38 10.14
N HIS A 578 14.06 2.80 9.18
CA HIS A 578 12.79 2.17 8.83
C HIS A 578 12.96 0.76 8.23
N GLY A 579 14.12 0.42 7.68
CA GLY A 579 14.40 -0.86 7.06
C GLY A 579 15.88 -1.07 6.76
N VAL A 580 16.28 -2.27 6.35
CA VAL A 580 17.64 -2.50 5.81
C VAL A 580 17.60 -2.53 4.29
N VAL A 581 16.71 -3.35 3.72
CA VAL A 581 16.54 -3.53 2.27
C VAL A 581 15.11 -3.10 1.91
N VAL A 582 14.97 -2.07 1.07
CA VAL A 582 13.67 -1.52 0.66
C VAL A 582 13.59 -1.44 -0.86
N GLY A 583 12.67 -2.21 -1.45
CA GLY A 583 12.48 -2.31 -2.90
C GLY A 583 11.10 -1.85 -3.34
N HIS A 584 11.02 -1.16 -4.48
CA HIS A 584 9.75 -0.72 -5.07
C HIS A 584 9.60 -1.28 -6.49
N TYR A 585 8.43 -1.84 -6.80
CA TYR A 585 8.10 -2.35 -8.15
C TYR A 585 9.12 -3.39 -8.67
N VAL A 586 9.50 -4.33 -7.82
CA VAL A 586 10.67 -5.18 -8.06
C VAL A 586 10.38 -6.35 -8.99
N HIS A 587 11.41 -6.83 -9.68
CA HIS A 587 11.37 -8.14 -10.34
C HIS A 587 12.73 -8.81 -10.23
N ASP A 588 12.75 -10.15 -10.24
CA ASP A 588 13.98 -10.95 -10.21
C ASP A 588 14.90 -10.54 -9.04
N LEU A 589 14.29 -10.30 -7.87
CA LEU A 589 14.98 -9.89 -6.65
C LEU A 589 15.44 -11.12 -5.89
N LEU A 590 16.74 -11.21 -5.59
CA LEU A 590 17.31 -12.22 -4.70
C LEU A 590 17.88 -11.58 -3.44
N VAL A 591 17.36 -11.95 -2.27
CA VAL A 591 17.87 -11.57 -0.95
C VAL A 591 18.27 -12.84 -0.20
N ARG A 592 19.57 -13.16 -0.19
CA ARG A 592 20.04 -14.47 0.29
C ARG A 592 21.22 -14.40 1.26
N GLY A 593 21.19 -15.22 2.30
CA GLY A 593 22.35 -15.47 3.17
C GLY A 593 22.77 -14.27 4.02
N ASN A 594 21.95 -13.21 4.09
CA ASN A 594 22.28 -12.01 4.83
C ASN A 594 22.15 -12.26 6.34
N ARG A 595 23.06 -11.67 7.12
CA ARG A 595 23.02 -11.65 8.59
C ARG A 595 22.71 -10.22 9.05
N ILE A 596 21.59 -10.07 9.73
CA ILE A 596 21.08 -8.79 10.21
C ILE A 596 21.04 -8.86 11.73
N LYS A 597 21.97 -8.13 12.36
CA LYS A 597 22.09 -8.10 13.81
C LYS A 597 22.68 -6.77 14.26
N PRO A 598 21.86 -5.84 14.77
CA PRO A 598 22.37 -4.66 15.45
C PRO A 598 23.36 -5.05 16.56
N VAL A 599 24.54 -4.43 16.59
CA VAL A 599 25.62 -4.74 17.55
C VAL A 599 26.07 -3.49 18.31
N GLY A 600 26.46 -3.69 19.58
CA GLY A 600 26.94 -2.60 20.43
C GLY A 600 25.86 -1.58 20.78
N ARG A 601 26.25 -0.32 20.97
CA ARG A 601 25.32 0.81 21.18
C ARG A 601 24.78 1.34 19.84
N SER A 602 24.18 0.46 19.03
CA SER A 602 23.53 0.87 17.78
C SER A 602 22.24 1.63 18.05
N GLY A 603 21.78 2.40 17.07
CA GLY A 603 20.44 2.94 17.05
C GLY A 603 19.37 1.89 16.70
N LYS A 604 18.15 2.33 16.44
CA LYS A 604 16.99 1.45 16.23
C LYS A 604 16.88 0.99 14.78
N THR A 605 16.63 -0.29 14.54
CA THR A 605 16.25 -0.80 13.20
C THR A 605 14.88 -1.46 13.29
N TRP A 606 13.91 -0.96 12.52
CA TRP A 606 12.54 -1.44 12.57
C TRP A 606 12.31 -2.67 11.70
N ARG A 607 12.79 -2.67 10.46
CA ARG A 607 12.52 -3.76 9.50
C ARG A 607 13.80 -4.31 8.89
N PHE A 608 13.76 -5.57 8.47
CA PHE A 608 14.78 -6.17 7.62
C PHE A 608 14.48 -5.86 6.15
N LEU A 609 13.31 -6.27 5.67
CA LEU A 609 12.95 -6.21 4.27
C LEU A 609 11.57 -5.57 4.10
N VAL A 610 11.47 -4.61 3.19
CA VAL A 610 10.20 -4.04 2.73
C VAL A 610 10.16 -4.08 1.21
N VAL A 611 9.09 -4.59 0.63
CA VAL A 611 8.88 -4.55 -0.82
C VAL A 611 7.48 -4.03 -1.13
N THR A 612 7.36 -2.98 -1.93
CA THR A 612 6.06 -2.28 -2.13
C THR A 612 5.71 -2.12 -3.61
N GLY A 613 4.43 -1.84 -3.86
CA GLY A 613 3.86 -1.62 -5.19
C GLY A 613 3.45 -2.92 -5.86
N TYR A 614 4.42 -3.70 -6.32
CA TYR A 614 4.25 -5.05 -6.84
C TYR A 614 5.60 -5.78 -6.90
N GLY A 615 5.58 -7.10 -7.14
CA GLY A 615 6.79 -7.91 -7.21
C GLY A 615 6.69 -9.12 -8.14
N ARG A 616 7.77 -9.47 -8.85
CA ARG A 616 7.84 -10.69 -9.67
C ARG A 616 9.09 -11.48 -9.33
N ASP A 617 8.95 -12.79 -9.12
CA ASP A 617 10.10 -13.69 -8.88
C ASP A 617 11.00 -13.20 -7.72
N VAL A 618 10.37 -12.76 -6.62
CA VAL A 618 11.06 -12.27 -5.42
C VAL A 618 11.46 -13.46 -4.54
N GLN A 619 12.76 -13.61 -4.26
CA GLN A 619 13.34 -14.71 -3.49
C GLN A 619 14.03 -14.18 -2.24
N VAL A 620 13.57 -14.60 -1.07
CA VAL A 620 14.13 -14.24 0.25
C VAL A 620 14.56 -15.52 0.95
N GLU A 621 15.86 -15.80 0.96
CA GLU A 621 16.38 -17.14 1.25
C GLU A 621 17.47 -17.17 2.32
N ASN A 622 17.37 -18.08 3.28
CA ASN A 622 18.45 -18.42 4.20
C ASN A 622 19.05 -17.20 4.95
N ASN A 623 18.25 -16.16 5.21
CA ASN A 623 18.69 -14.99 5.98
C ASN A 623 18.55 -15.25 7.49
N THR A 624 19.41 -14.62 8.29
CA THR A 624 19.31 -14.64 9.76
C THR A 624 19.09 -13.22 10.26
N VAL A 625 17.97 -12.98 10.96
CA VAL A 625 17.56 -11.67 11.46
C VAL A 625 17.33 -11.74 12.97
N GLU A 626 18.09 -10.96 13.73
CA GLU A 626 18.03 -10.91 15.19
C GLU A 626 18.04 -9.45 15.67
N GLY A 627 17.21 -9.11 16.67
CA GLY A 627 17.24 -7.78 17.30
C GLY A 627 16.68 -6.64 16.45
N VAL A 628 15.86 -6.97 15.44
CA VAL A 628 15.13 -6.04 14.56
C VAL A 628 13.64 -6.09 14.93
N GLY A 629 12.88 -5.03 14.62
CA GLY A 629 11.46 -4.92 14.99
C GLY A 629 11.25 -4.16 16.30
N PRO A 630 10.02 -3.77 16.64
CA PRO A 630 9.71 -3.13 17.92
C PRO A 630 10.18 -3.96 19.11
N ARG A 631 10.56 -3.29 20.19
CA ARG A 631 10.95 -3.93 21.45
C ARG A 631 10.22 -3.25 22.61
N ASP A 632 9.93 -4.04 23.64
CA ASP A 632 9.22 -3.57 24.83
C ASP A 632 10.01 -2.50 25.60
N ASP A 633 11.34 -2.46 25.41
CA ASP A 633 12.28 -1.53 26.02
C ASP A 633 12.72 -0.38 25.10
N ASP A 634 12.06 -0.19 23.94
CA ASP A 634 12.36 0.94 23.05
C ASP A 634 12.08 2.29 23.73
N THR A 635 13.03 3.22 23.60
CA THR A 635 12.89 4.61 24.09
C THR A 635 12.45 5.59 22.99
N ILE A 636 12.37 5.13 21.76
CA ILE A 636 11.84 5.88 20.62
C ILE A 636 10.32 5.65 20.52
N PRO A 637 9.52 6.68 20.20
CA PRO A 637 8.09 6.49 19.93
C PRO A 637 7.85 5.43 18.84
N SER A 638 6.76 4.67 18.99
CA SER A 638 6.36 3.68 17.99
C SER A 638 6.13 4.33 16.62
N GLN A 639 6.67 3.71 15.58
CA GLN A 639 6.62 4.19 14.18
C GLN A 639 5.52 3.51 13.35
N ASN A 640 4.54 2.84 13.98
CA ASN A 640 3.59 1.95 13.30
C ASN A 640 4.33 0.96 12.36
N ALA A 641 5.32 0.26 12.93
CA ALA A 641 6.20 -0.63 12.18
C ALA A 641 6.39 -1.98 12.89
N PRO A 642 5.31 -2.76 13.11
CA PRO A 642 5.41 -4.06 13.75
C PRO A 642 6.21 -5.08 12.94
N GLU A 643 6.31 -4.93 11.61
CA GLU A 643 6.70 -5.98 10.68
C GLU A 643 8.21 -6.03 10.43
N ILE A 644 8.84 -7.19 10.57
CA ILE A 644 10.27 -7.35 10.24
C ILE A 644 10.48 -7.59 8.74
N ILE A 645 9.61 -8.41 8.12
CA ILE A 645 9.51 -8.59 6.67
C ILE A 645 8.11 -8.14 6.26
N LEU A 646 8.04 -7.21 5.31
CA LEU A 646 6.80 -6.59 4.85
C LEU A 646 6.71 -6.58 3.32
N THR A 647 5.54 -6.93 2.79
CA THR A 647 5.15 -6.57 1.42
C THR A 647 3.93 -5.67 1.43
N GLU A 648 3.78 -4.80 0.43
CA GLU A 648 2.59 -3.92 0.33
C GLU A 648 2.11 -3.79 -1.12
N SER A 649 0.91 -4.28 -1.39
CA SER A 649 0.23 -4.13 -2.68
C SER A 649 -1.29 -4.12 -2.50
N TYR A 650 -1.89 -2.94 -2.36
CA TYR A 650 -3.30 -2.79 -1.97
C TYR A 650 -4.22 -2.33 -3.10
N ARG A 651 -3.72 -2.18 -4.33
CA ARG A 651 -4.46 -1.52 -5.42
C ARG A 651 -5.20 -2.52 -6.29
N LEU A 652 -6.44 -2.21 -6.59
CA LEU A 652 -7.25 -2.91 -7.58
C LEU A 652 -7.48 -1.99 -8.78
N ASN A 653 -7.50 -2.58 -9.97
CA ASN A 653 -7.86 -1.89 -11.21
C ASN A 653 -9.35 -2.05 -11.50
N PHE A 654 -9.90 -3.23 -11.21
CA PHE A 654 -11.30 -3.58 -11.48
C PHE A 654 -11.76 -4.68 -10.53
N GLU A 655 -13.05 -4.68 -10.18
CA GLU A 655 -13.74 -5.84 -9.63
C GLU A 655 -15.20 -5.81 -10.08
N GLY A 656 -15.76 -6.97 -10.42
CA GLY A 656 -17.14 -7.12 -10.87
C GLY A 656 -17.28 -8.13 -12.00
N ARG A 657 -18.45 -8.13 -12.64
CA ARG A 657 -18.72 -8.97 -13.80
C ARG A 657 -18.02 -8.43 -15.06
N PRO A 658 -17.32 -9.28 -15.84
CA PRO A 658 -16.86 -8.90 -17.17
C PRO A 658 -18.02 -8.47 -18.07
N SER A 659 -17.83 -7.42 -18.86
CA SER A 659 -18.84 -6.96 -19.83
C SER A 659 -18.96 -7.91 -21.02
N ALA A 660 -17.85 -8.56 -21.41
CA ALA A 660 -17.86 -9.65 -22.37
C ALA A 660 -16.62 -10.55 -22.22
N VAL A 661 -16.78 -11.82 -22.60
CA VAL A 661 -15.70 -12.81 -22.68
C VAL A 661 -15.83 -13.56 -23.99
N SER A 662 -14.74 -13.78 -24.73
CA SER A 662 -14.78 -14.56 -25.97
C SER A 662 -15.16 -16.01 -25.68
N SER A 663 -15.66 -16.72 -26.71
CA SER A 663 -16.09 -18.12 -26.56
C SER A 663 -15.00 -19.08 -26.12
N ASP A 664 -13.73 -18.77 -26.40
CA ASP A 664 -12.55 -19.52 -25.95
C ASP A 664 -12.01 -19.06 -24.58
N GLY A 665 -12.65 -18.05 -23.97
CA GLY A 665 -12.27 -17.48 -22.68
C GLY A 665 -11.01 -16.62 -22.69
N ARG A 666 -10.40 -16.35 -23.85
CA ARG A 666 -9.08 -15.69 -23.95
C ARG A 666 -9.15 -14.17 -24.02
N LEU A 667 -10.21 -13.61 -24.58
CA LEU A 667 -10.43 -12.17 -24.60
C LEU A 667 -11.40 -11.80 -23.50
N LEU A 668 -10.97 -10.86 -22.68
CA LEU A 668 -11.73 -10.31 -21.57
C LEU A 668 -12.02 -8.84 -21.86
N THR A 669 -13.29 -8.46 -21.82
CA THR A 669 -13.73 -7.05 -21.84
C THR A 669 -14.36 -6.71 -20.50
N ILE A 670 -14.02 -5.54 -19.97
CA ILE A 670 -14.59 -5.01 -18.72
C ILE A 670 -15.36 -3.71 -18.98
N ASN A 671 -16.22 -3.33 -18.04
CA ASN A 671 -16.81 -1.99 -18.00
C ASN A 671 -15.72 -0.94 -17.69
N PRO A 672 -15.97 0.36 -17.95
CA PRO A 672 -15.08 1.43 -17.54
C PRO A 672 -14.66 1.30 -16.06
N VAL A 673 -13.38 1.46 -15.79
CA VAL A 673 -12.80 1.23 -14.47
C VAL A 673 -12.86 2.48 -13.59
N PHE A 674 -13.11 2.30 -12.29
CA PHE A 674 -12.84 3.33 -11.29
C PHE A 674 -11.35 3.42 -10.96
N GLY A 675 -10.57 2.36 -11.19
CA GLY A 675 -9.15 2.27 -10.86
C GLY A 675 -8.23 2.76 -11.97
N GLY A 676 -6.92 2.63 -11.72
CA GLY A 676 -5.93 2.77 -12.79
C GLY A 676 -6.16 1.72 -13.88
N PRO A 677 -5.75 1.97 -15.12
CA PRO A 677 -5.88 0.98 -16.20
C PRO A 677 -5.12 -0.31 -15.85
N PRO A 678 -5.69 -1.50 -16.09
CA PRO A 678 -4.91 -2.74 -16.05
C PRO A 678 -3.76 -2.72 -17.06
N GLU A 679 -2.65 -3.32 -16.68
CA GLU A 679 -1.41 -3.38 -17.47
C GLU A 679 -1.07 -4.82 -17.85
N ILE A 680 -0.10 -4.99 -18.75
CA ILE A 680 0.49 -6.31 -19.01
C ILE A 680 1.04 -6.88 -17.71
N GLY A 681 0.82 -8.18 -17.53
CA GLY A 681 1.18 -8.86 -16.31
C GLY A 681 0.13 -8.74 -15.21
N SER A 682 -0.74 -7.72 -15.17
CA SER A 682 -1.82 -7.64 -14.17
C SER A 682 -2.64 -8.95 -14.12
N LEU A 683 -3.14 -9.29 -12.93
CA LEU A 683 -3.71 -10.60 -12.62
C LEU A 683 -5.22 -10.50 -12.57
N VAL A 684 -5.88 -11.33 -13.37
CA VAL A 684 -7.31 -11.59 -13.33
C VAL A 684 -7.58 -12.71 -12.34
N SER A 685 -8.06 -12.34 -11.16
CA SER A 685 -8.51 -13.24 -10.10
C SER A 685 -9.92 -13.71 -10.39
N VAL A 686 -10.16 -15.02 -10.32
CA VAL A 686 -11.49 -15.61 -10.41
C VAL A 686 -12.10 -15.64 -9.02
N LEU A 687 -13.11 -14.81 -8.76
CA LEU A 687 -13.70 -14.68 -7.41
C LEU A 687 -14.89 -15.61 -7.19
N THR A 688 -15.55 -16.06 -8.26
CA THR A 688 -16.74 -16.93 -8.22
C THR A 688 -16.62 -18.12 -9.17
N GLY A 689 -17.52 -19.09 -9.02
CA GLY A 689 -17.57 -20.30 -9.85
C GLY A 689 -16.73 -21.46 -9.30
N THR A 690 -16.68 -22.55 -10.05
CA THR A 690 -16.00 -23.80 -9.65
C THR A 690 -14.49 -23.67 -9.51
N ARG A 691 -13.90 -22.63 -10.12
CA ARG A 691 -12.47 -22.32 -10.08
C ARG A 691 -12.18 -21.01 -9.33
N ALA A 692 -13.08 -20.60 -8.42
CA ALA A 692 -12.85 -19.48 -7.53
C ALA A 692 -11.55 -19.67 -6.74
N GLY A 693 -10.75 -18.60 -6.66
CA GLY A 693 -9.44 -18.61 -6.04
C GLY A 693 -8.28 -19.00 -6.96
N GLU A 694 -8.54 -19.14 -8.27
CA GLU A 694 -7.51 -19.19 -9.31
C GLU A 694 -7.27 -17.82 -9.96
N TRP A 695 -6.17 -17.68 -10.69
CA TRP A 695 -5.80 -16.43 -11.35
C TRP A 695 -5.12 -16.66 -12.71
N ARG A 696 -5.13 -15.62 -13.55
CA ARG A 696 -4.54 -15.60 -14.90
C ARG A 696 -3.85 -14.26 -15.11
N SER A 697 -2.77 -14.22 -15.86
CA SER A 697 -2.15 -12.95 -16.24
C SER A 697 -2.77 -12.37 -17.51
N ILE A 698 -2.85 -11.04 -17.57
CA ILE A 698 -3.04 -10.31 -18.83
C ILE A 698 -1.74 -10.47 -19.62
N ALA A 699 -1.82 -11.22 -20.71
CA ALA A 699 -0.70 -11.40 -21.64
C ALA A 699 -0.52 -10.15 -22.51
N GLN A 700 -1.61 -9.44 -22.83
CA GLN A 700 -1.56 -8.25 -23.64
C GLN A 700 -2.76 -7.33 -23.43
N VAL A 701 -2.53 -6.02 -23.45
CA VAL A 701 -3.57 -5.00 -23.54
C VAL A 701 -3.93 -4.77 -25.01
N ILE A 702 -5.20 -4.98 -25.36
CA ILE A 702 -5.72 -4.80 -26.73
C ILE A 702 -6.29 -3.40 -26.91
N SER A 703 -7.00 -2.92 -25.89
CA SER A 703 -7.55 -1.57 -25.73
C SER A 703 -7.66 -1.25 -24.22
N PRO A 704 -8.03 -0.03 -23.80
CA PRO A 704 -8.18 0.31 -22.39
C PRO A 704 -9.13 -0.59 -21.58
N THR A 705 -10.03 -1.32 -22.23
CA THR A 705 -11.01 -2.21 -21.58
C THR A 705 -10.98 -3.65 -22.09
N THR A 706 -10.12 -3.98 -23.06
CA THR A 706 -10.05 -5.32 -23.67
C THR A 706 -8.66 -5.91 -23.54
N PHE A 707 -8.58 -7.15 -23.05
CA PHE A 707 -7.33 -7.82 -22.69
C PHE A 707 -7.28 -9.23 -23.25
N LEU A 708 -6.08 -9.65 -23.67
CA LEU A 708 -5.77 -11.04 -23.99
C LEU A 708 -5.19 -11.72 -22.74
N LEU A 709 -5.78 -12.85 -22.33
CA LEU A 709 -5.37 -13.62 -21.15
C LEU A 709 -4.38 -14.73 -21.51
N SER A 710 -3.42 -14.97 -20.62
CA SER A 710 -2.43 -16.06 -20.75
C SER A 710 -3.04 -17.46 -20.68
N SER A 711 -4.24 -17.59 -20.14
CA SER A 711 -5.08 -18.79 -20.19
C SER A 711 -6.56 -18.42 -20.16
N ALA A 712 -7.42 -19.34 -20.59
CA ALA A 712 -8.86 -19.08 -20.68
C ALA A 712 -9.50 -18.82 -19.31
N LEU A 713 -10.40 -17.85 -19.27
CA LEU A 713 -11.29 -17.65 -18.13
C LEU A 713 -12.30 -18.82 -18.05
N PRO A 714 -12.57 -19.38 -16.86
CA PRO A 714 -13.62 -20.38 -16.69
C PRO A 714 -14.98 -19.83 -17.13
N SER A 715 -15.78 -20.64 -17.84
CA SER A 715 -17.07 -20.19 -18.40
C SER A 715 -18.13 -19.85 -17.33
N ASP A 716 -17.96 -20.34 -16.11
CA ASP A 716 -18.82 -20.10 -14.96
C ASP A 716 -18.28 -19.01 -14.02
N ALA A 717 -17.16 -18.36 -14.36
CA ALA A 717 -16.64 -17.22 -13.61
C ALA A 717 -17.52 -15.99 -13.86
N SER A 718 -18.37 -15.66 -12.90
CA SER A 718 -19.29 -14.51 -12.99
C SER A 718 -18.71 -13.21 -12.46
N VAL A 719 -17.73 -13.27 -11.55
CA VAL A 719 -17.07 -12.10 -10.95
C VAL A 719 -15.56 -12.32 -10.97
N ILE A 720 -14.85 -11.28 -11.38
CA ILE A 720 -13.40 -11.23 -11.38
C ILE A 720 -12.90 -10.00 -10.61
N SER A 721 -11.63 -10.03 -10.23
CA SER A 721 -10.88 -8.84 -9.82
C SER A 721 -9.59 -8.74 -10.63
N ILE A 722 -9.19 -7.53 -11.02
CA ILE A 722 -7.96 -7.26 -11.76
C ILE A 722 -7.05 -6.40 -10.90
N SER A 723 -5.82 -6.86 -10.69
CA SER A 723 -4.84 -6.14 -9.88
C SER A 723 -3.40 -6.43 -10.28
N SER A 724 -2.49 -5.51 -9.99
CA SER A 724 -1.06 -5.81 -9.91
C SER A 724 -0.71 -6.34 -8.51
N GLY A 725 0.33 -7.15 -8.39
CA GLY A 725 0.70 -7.74 -7.10
C GLY A 725 2.00 -8.53 -7.12
N PHE A 726 2.23 -9.28 -6.05
CA PHE A 726 3.39 -10.16 -5.90
C PHE A 726 3.12 -11.52 -6.52
N VAL A 727 3.88 -11.89 -7.56
CA VAL A 727 3.74 -13.18 -8.24
C VAL A 727 5.01 -14.01 -8.11
N ASN A 728 4.84 -15.29 -7.74
CA ASN A 728 5.94 -16.23 -7.51
C ASN A 728 6.96 -15.72 -6.46
N MET A 729 6.45 -15.11 -5.38
CA MET A 729 7.28 -14.75 -4.23
C MET A 729 7.64 -16.00 -3.42
N ARG A 730 8.91 -16.09 -3.00
CA ARG A 730 9.47 -17.19 -2.21
C ARG A 730 10.15 -16.65 -0.96
N VAL A 731 9.73 -17.13 0.20
CA VAL A 731 10.35 -16.86 1.50
C VAL A 731 10.78 -18.20 2.09
N GLU A 732 12.07 -18.52 2.02
CA GLU A 732 12.54 -19.88 2.28
C GLU A 732 13.75 -19.96 3.23
N GLY A 733 13.70 -20.87 4.20
CA GLY A 733 14.85 -21.18 5.05
C GLY A 733 15.33 -20.05 5.98
N ASN A 734 14.56 -18.96 6.13
CA ASN A 734 14.97 -17.82 6.94
C ASN A 734 14.79 -18.12 8.44
N THR A 735 15.64 -17.51 9.26
CA THR A 735 15.44 -17.42 10.72
C THR A 735 15.23 -15.98 11.12
N VAL A 736 14.08 -15.68 11.73
CA VAL A 736 13.74 -14.34 12.22
C VAL A 736 13.36 -14.42 13.70
N ASP A 737 14.10 -13.69 14.53
CA ASP A 737 13.92 -13.65 15.97
C ASP A 737 13.42 -12.28 16.43
N ALA A 738 12.13 -12.22 16.76
CA ALA A 738 11.40 -11.07 17.25
C ALA A 738 11.23 -11.07 18.78
N ARG A 739 11.98 -11.90 19.52
CA ARG A 739 11.88 -11.92 20.99
C ARG A 739 12.31 -10.59 21.60
N GLY A 740 11.56 -10.19 22.64
CA GLY A 740 11.73 -8.91 23.34
C GLY A 740 10.82 -7.79 22.85
N GLY A 741 9.95 -8.03 21.86
CA GLY A 741 8.92 -7.09 21.43
C GLY A 741 7.55 -7.71 21.25
N ARG A 742 6.60 -7.36 22.11
CA ARG A 742 5.20 -7.80 22.00
C ARG A 742 4.46 -7.15 20.85
N GLY A 743 4.96 -6.02 20.34
CA GLY A 743 4.44 -5.37 19.14
C GLY A 743 5.09 -5.83 17.84
N ALA A 744 6.08 -6.73 17.88
CA ALA A 744 6.78 -7.18 16.67
C ALA A 744 6.06 -8.34 15.98
N CYS A 745 6.17 -8.42 14.66
CA CYS A 745 5.71 -9.51 13.81
C CYS A 745 6.79 -9.89 12.80
N CYS A 746 7.09 -11.18 12.67
CA CYS A 746 8.23 -11.62 11.85
C CYS A 746 7.96 -11.44 10.35
N LEU A 747 6.74 -11.75 9.90
CA LEU A 747 6.37 -11.74 8.49
C LEU A 747 4.95 -11.23 8.31
N VAL A 748 4.80 -10.16 7.53
CA VAL A 748 3.50 -9.58 7.20
C VAL A 748 3.42 -9.43 5.68
N LEU A 749 2.54 -10.24 5.07
CA LEU A 749 2.27 -10.23 3.63
C LEU A 749 0.81 -9.84 3.35
N PRO A 750 0.48 -8.54 3.46
CA PRO A 750 -0.83 -8.02 3.15
C PRO A 750 -0.90 -7.61 1.67
N GLY A 751 -2.08 -7.81 1.07
CA GLY A 751 -2.39 -7.31 -0.26
C GLY A 751 -2.41 -8.38 -1.35
N ASN A 752 -2.15 -7.96 -2.59
CA ASN A 752 -2.24 -8.79 -3.78
C ASN A 752 -1.05 -9.76 -3.87
N HIS A 753 -1.32 -11.06 -3.73
CA HIS A 753 -0.33 -12.14 -3.78
C HIS A 753 -0.82 -13.32 -4.62
N PHE A 754 0.05 -13.86 -5.48
CA PHE A 754 -0.29 -14.91 -6.43
C PHE A 754 0.82 -15.97 -6.49
N GLY A 755 0.50 -17.19 -6.05
CA GLY A 755 1.47 -18.29 -6.05
C GLY A 755 2.64 -18.08 -5.07
N THR A 756 2.42 -17.40 -3.94
CA THR A 756 3.42 -17.18 -2.91
C THR A 756 3.78 -18.49 -2.18
N LEU A 757 5.07 -18.78 -2.03
CA LEU A 757 5.60 -19.90 -1.28
C LEU A 757 6.38 -19.43 -0.03
N ILE A 758 5.99 -19.92 1.14
CA ILE A 758 6.66 -19.68 2.41
C ILE A 758 7.04 -21.04 2.99
N ARG A 759 8.34 -21.37 2.96
CA ARG A 759 8.79 -22.74 3.24
C ARG A 759 10.00 -22.86 4.15
N GLY A 760 9.93 -23.73 5.15
CA GLY A 760 11.09 -24.11 5.94
C GLY A 760 11.68 -22.97 6.77
N ASN A 761 10.92 -21.92 7.07
CA ASN A 761 11.39 -20.80 7.89
C ASN A 761 11.23 -21.11 9.37
N ARG A 762 12.03 -20.46 10.21
CA ARG A 762 11.88 -20.44 11.67
C ARG A 762 11.60 -19.01 12.13
N PHE A 763 10.38 -18.77 12.58
CA PHE A 763 9.95 -17.51 13.15
C PHE A 763 9.84 -17.66 14.68
N ILE A 764 10.40 -16.72 15.44
CA ILE A 764 10.54 -16.85 16.90
C ILE A 764 10.07 -15.57 17.58
N GLY A 765 9.16 -15.68 18.55
CA GLY A 765 8.69 -14.55 19.35
C GLY A 765 7.72 -13.62 18.63
N GLY A 766 7.59 -12.40 19.16
CA GLY A 766 6.63 -11.39 18.69
C GLY A 766 5.27 -11.43 19.38
N GLY A 767 4.43 -10.45 19.04
CA GLY A 767 3.00 -10.48 19.34
C GLY A 767 2.33 -11.49 18.43
N GLU A 768 1.99 -11.04 17.22
CA GLU A 768 1.72 -11.91 16.09
C GLU A 768 3.03 -12.40 15.47
N ILE A 769 3.12 -13.66 15.05
CA ILE A 769 4.36 -14.19 14.44
C ILE A 769 4.36 -14.05 12.92
N VAL A 770 3.20 -14.26 12.31
CA VAL A 770 2.96 -14.10 10.89
C VAL A 770 1.57 -13.51 10.66
N ARG A 771 1.44 -12.64 9.67
CA ARG A 771 0.16 -12.10 9.18
C ARG A 771 0.10 -12.23 7.67
N LEU A 772 -0.75 -13.11 7.17
CA LEU A 772 -1.00 -13.29 5.73
C LEU A 772 -2.42 -12.85 5.45
N ALA A 773 -2.60 -11.77 4.69
CA ALA A 773 -3.91 -11.15 4.57
C ALA A 773 -4.26 -10.77 3.13
N ALA A 774 -5.46 -11.18 2.71
CA ALA A 774 -6.16 -10.48 1.64
C ALA A 774 -6.71 -9.18 2.25
N ALA A 775 -5.89 -8.13 2.18
CA ALA A 775 -6.08 -6.88 2.92
C ALA A 775 -7.13 -5.97 2.26
N ALA A 776 -7.60 -4.98 3.01
CA ALA A 776 -8.43 -3.90 2.46
C ALA A 776 -7.75 -3.24 1.25
N SER A 777 -8.51 -2.96 0.17
CA SER A 777 -7.97 -2.26 -0.99
C SER A 777 -7.81 -0.76 -0.71
N GLU A 778 -6.70 -0.14 -1.11
CA GLU A 778 -6.48 1.32 -1.00
C GLU A 778 -7.27 2.11 -2.06
N SER A 779 -7.46 1.51 -3.23
CA SER A 779 -8.07 2.08 -4.43
C SER A 779 -8.88 1.00 -5.13
N PRO A 780 -9.86 1.33 -6.00
CA PRO A 780 -10.04 2.57 -6.75
C PRO A 780 -10.72 3.76 -6.04
N MET A 781 -11.62 3.51 -5.09
CA MET A 781 -12.50 4.57 -4.55
C MET A 781 -12.05 5.07 -3.17
N ILE A 782 -12.04 4.17 -2.19
CA ILE A 782 -11.73 4.44 -0.79
C ILE A 782 -10.98 3.25 -0.21
N TRP A 783 -10.27 3.48 0.90
CA TRP A 783 -9.75 2.38 1.72
C TRP A 783 -10.88 1.41 2.09
N GLY A 784 -10.66 0.12 1.83
CA GLY A 784 -11.62 -0.94 2.08
C GLY A 784 -12.79 -0.99 1.11
N TRP A 785 -12.65 -0.44 -0.10
CA TRP A 785 -13.63 -0.63 -1.17
C TRP A 785 -13.84 -2.11 -1.51
N SER A 786 -12.77 -2.90 -1.64
CA SER A 786 -12.82 -4.36 -1.68
C SER A 786 -11.59 -4.93 -0.98
N HIS A 787 -11.18 -6.15 -1.36
CA HIS A 787 -10.05 -6.88 -0.80
C HIS A 787 -9.03 -7.18 -1.90
N ALA A 788 -7.76 -7.02 -1.55
CA ALA A 788 -6.61 -7.35 -2.38
C ALA A 788 -6.38 -8.89 -2.36
N PRO A 789 -6.54 -9.63 -3.49
CA PRO A 789 -6.54 -11.10 -3.46
C PRO A 789 -5.22 -11.76 -3.08
N PHE A 790 -5.28 -12.83 -2.27
CA PHE A 790 -4.15 -13.70 -1.92
C PHE A 790 -4.42 -15.13 -2.41
N LEU A 791 -4.01 -15.47 -3.63
CA LEU A 791 -4.42 -16.70 -4.31
C LEU A 791 -3.27 -17.67 -4.56
N GLY A 792 -3.50 -18.95 -4.27
CA GLY A 792 -2.54 -20.03 -4.50
C GLY A 792 -1.35 -20.01 -3.52
N GLY A 793 -1.57 -19.54 -2.29
CA GLY A 793 -0.55 -19.52 -1.25
C GLY A 793 -0.13 -20.91 -0.80
N GLN A 794 1.16 -21.10 -0.51
CA GLN A 794 1.72 -22.33 0.06
C GLN A 794 2.55 -21.98 1.30
N PHE A 795 2.17 -22.53 2.44
CA PHE A 795 2.82 -22.31 3.73
C PHE A 795 3.24 -23.66 4.31
N GLU A 796 4.50 -24.04 4.12
CA GLU A 796 4.96 -25.41 4.33
C GLU A 796 6.19 -25.53 5.25
N LYS A 797 6.18 -26.52 6.14
CA LYS A 797 7.36 -26.91 6.93
C LYS A 797 7.96 -25.76 7.77
N ASN A 798 7.17 -24.73 8.09
CA ASN A 798 7.63 -23.62 8.91
C ASN A 798 7.54 -23.97 10.39
N ILE A 799 8.43 -23.40 11.20
CA ILE A 799 8.38 -23.46 12.65
C ILE A 799 7.94 -22.09 13.17
N LEU A 800 6.81 -22.06 13.87
CA LEU A 800 6.27 -20.88 14.56
C LEU A 800 6.47 -21.04 16.06
N GLU A 801 7.43 -20.33 16.63
CA GLU A 801 7.91 -20.54 17.99
C GLU A 801 7.59 -19.36 18.90
N ASP A 802 6.97 -19.62 20.06
CA ASP A 802 6.90 -18.70 21.21
C ASP A 802 6.26 -17.32 20.94
N ALA A 803 5.24 -17.26 20.10
CA ALA A 803 4.47 -16.05 19.82
C ALA A 803 3.35 -15.81 20.84
N VAL A 804 3.11 -14.56 21.23
CA VAL A 804 2.09 -14.23 22.24
C VAL A 804 0.67 -14.47 21.72
N GLU A 805 0.39 -14.06 20.48
CA GLU A 805 -0.93 -14.08 19.83
C GLU A 805 -1.04 -15.16 18.74
N GLY A 806 0.08 -15.76 18.33
CA GLY A 806 0.13 -16.76 17.26
C GLY A 806 0.24 -16.12 15.87
N GLY A 807 -0.10 -16.88 14.83
CA GLY A 807 -0.19 -16.38 13.45
C GLY A 807 -1.64 -16.07 13.03
N LEU A 808 -1.82 -15.11 12.12
CA LEU A 808 -3.11 -14.72 11.57
C LEU A 808 -3.12 -14.86 10.05
N ILE A 809 -4.09 -15.59 9.52
CA ILE A 809 -4.23 -15.86 8.08
C ILE A 809 -5.68 -15.63 7.69
N GLY A 810 -5.96 -14.71 6.77
CA GLY A 810 -7.33 -14.58 6.27
C GLY A 810 -7.65 -13.32 5.47
N VAL A 811 -8.92 -13.18 5.11
CA VAL A 811 -9.45 -11.97 4.49
C VAL A 811 -9.73 -10.94 5.57
N GLU A 812 -9.18 -9.74 5.41
CA GLU A 812 -9.24 -8.70 6.43
C GLU A 812 -10.63 -8.08 6.50
N HIS A 813 -11.22 -8.05 7.70
CA HIS A 813 -12.47 -7.36 7.97
C HIS A 813 -12.27 -6.35 9.10
N SER A 814 -12.83 -5.16 8.94
CA SER A 814 -12.84 -4.14 9.99
C SER A 814 -14.00 -3.17 9.79
N GLN A 815 -14.17 -2.22 10.72
CA GLN A 815 -15.09 -1.09 10.52
C GLN A 815 -14.73 -0.20 9.32
N TYR A 816 -13.56 -0.43 8.68
CA TYR A 816 -13.07 0.32 7.54
C TYR A 816 -13.14 -0.45 6.22
N THR A 817 -13.76 -1.64 6.18
CA THR A 817 -13.93 -2.43 4.96
C THR A 817 -15.41 -2.60 4.60
N LYS A 818 -15.72 -2.67 3.31
CA LYS A 818 -17.04 -3.10 2.83
C LYS A 818 -17.23 -4.59 3.11
N ALA A 819 -18.43 -4.97 3.53
CA ALA A 819 -18.82 -6.37 3.58
C ALA A 819 -18.84 -6.96 2.16
N ASN A 820 -18.50 -8.24 2.06
CA ASN A 820 -18.51 -9.03 0.85
C ASN A 820 -19.21 -10.37 1.17
N MET A 821 -19.79 -11.02 0.15
CA MET A 821 -20.30 -12.38 0.28
C MET A 821 -20.30 -13.05 -1.09
N GLY A 822 -20.06 -14.35 -1.11
CA GLY A 822 -20.08 -15.18 -2.31
C GLY A 822 -18.79 -15.11 -3.14
N ARG A 823 -17.74 -14.44 -2.66
CA ARG A 823 -16.48 -14.20 -3.40
C ARG A 823 -15.29 -14.75 -2.63
N THR A 824 -14.40 -15.48 -3.30
CA THR A 824 -13.16 -16.01 -2.71
C THR A 824 -11.97 -15.08 -2.95
N TYR A 825 -11.45 -14.47 -1.88
CA TYR A 825 -10.28 -13.57 -1.95
C TYR A 825 -8.99 -14.23 -1.49
N MET A 826 -9.08 -15.34 -0.74
CA MET A 826 -7.89 -16.02 -0.27
C MET A 826 -7.95 -17.54 -0.45
N THR A 827 -6.93 -18.10 -1.10
CA THR A 827 -6.69 -19.55 -1.15
C THR A 827 -5.28 -19.88 -0.70
N ILE A 828 -5.16 -20.76 0.30
CA ILE A 828 -3.87 -21.11 0.89
C ILE A 828 -3.81 -22.58 1.32
N SER A 829 -2.68 -23.23 1.07
CA SER A 829 -2.37 -24.55 1.62
C SER A 829 -1.37 -24.45 2.77
N LEU A 830 -1.69 -25.10 3.89
CA LEU A 830 -0.81 -25.25 5.04
C LEU A 830 -0.40 -26.71 5.16
N LYS A 831 0.92 -26.97 5.15
CA LYS A 831 1.44 -28.33 5.17
C LYS A 831 2.63 -28.52 6.10
N ASN A 832 2.50 -29.47 7.03
CA ASN A 832 3.58 -29.93 7.90
C ASN A 832 4.27 -28.80 8.70
N ASN A 833 3.52 -27.79 9.12
CA ASN A 833 4.03 -26.71 9.96
C ASN A 833 4.06 -27.11 11.43
N VAL A 834 5.03 -26.58 12.16
CA VAL A 834 5.22 -26.82 13.59
C VAL A 834 4.82 -25.56 14.36
N ILE A 835 3.82 -25.68 15.22
CA ILE A 835 3.59 -24.69 16.26
C ILE A 835 4.37 -25.12 17.49
N ARG A 836 5.24 -24.27 18.02
CA ARG A 836 6.08 -24.60 19.18
C ARG A 836 5.88 -23.62 20.33
N TRP A 837 5.66 -24.16 21.53
CA TRP A 837 5.69 -23.41 22.78
C TRP A 837 6.74 -23.99 23.71
N SER A 838 7.77 -23.22 24.04
CA SER A 838 8.85 -23.63 24.93
C SER A 838 8.46 -23.48 26.40
N ASP A 839 9.12 -24.27 27.27
CA ASP A 839 8.98 -24.11 28.73
C ASP A 839 9.34 -22.70 29.20
N THR A 840 10.33 -22.07 28.56
CA THR A 840 10.78 -20.73 28.92
C THR A 840 9.68 -19.71 28.62
N PHE A 841 9.06 -19.79 27.45
CA PHE A 841 7.93 -18.94 27.09
C PHE A 841 6.74 -19.11 28.05
N LEU A 842 6.34 -20.34 28.34
CA LEU A 842 5.23 -20.61 29.25
C LEU A 842 5.50 -20.10 30.66
N ARG A 843 6.73 -20.27 31.18
CA ARG A 843 7.13 -19.70 32.48
C ARG A 843 7.10 -18.18 32.49
N GLN A 844 7.53 -17.54 31.41
CA GLN A 844 7.46 -16.07 31.29
C GLN A 844 6.02 -15.56 31.31
N ARG A 845 5.12 -16.18 30.54
CA ARG A 845 3.68 -15.84 30.57
C ARG A 845 3.05 -16.02 31.94
N ALA A 846 3.37 -17.13 32.62
CA ALA A 846 2.88 -17.38 33.97
C ALA A 846 3.36 -16.33 34.97
N ARG A 847 4.64 -15.92 34.89
CA ARG A 847 5.20 -14.83 35.71
C ARG A 847 4.54 -13.48 35.43
N ALA A 848 4.25 -13.21 34.16
CA ALA A 848 3.54 -12.00 33.73
C ALA A 848 2.02 -12.05 34.04
N LYS A 849 1.51 -13.15 34.60
CA LYS A 849 0.09 -13.38 34.92
C LYS A 849 -0.84 -13.17 33.71
N GLU A 850 -0.37 -13.53 32.53
CA GLU A 850 -1.15 -13.40 31.30
C GLU A 850 -2.35 -14.35 31.31
N LYS A 851 -3.54 -13.81 31.07
CA LYS A 851 -4.80 -14.58 31.03
C LYS A 851 -5.27 -14.93 29.62
N ALA A 852 -4.66 -14.30 28.59
CA ALA A 852 -5.01 -14.59 27.21
C ALA A 852 -4.71 -16.06 26.88
N PRO A 853 -5.61 -16.77 26.18
CA PRO A 853 -5.39 -18.16 25.82
C PRO A 853 -4.19 -18.30 24.88
N LEU A 854 -3.51 -19.44 24.97
CA LEU A 854 -2.51 -19.83 23.97
C LEU A 854 -3.20 -20.08 22.63
N ARG A 855 -2.63 -19.52 21.56
CA ARG A 855 -3.08 -19.69 20.17
C ARG A 855 -1.87 -19.95 19.28
N GLY A 856 -1.99 -20.93 18.40
CA GLY A 856 -0.98 -21.21 17.37
C GLY A 856 -1.26 -20.42 16.10
N LEU A 857 -2.38 -20.73 15.46
CA LEU A 857 -2.87 -20.04 14.25
C LEU A 857 -4.32 -19.60 14.42
N THR A 858 -4.67 -18.50 13.77
CA THR A 858 -6.04 -18.00 13.60
C THR A 858 -6.36 -17.88 12.12
N PHE A 859 -7.48 -18.46 11.69
CA PHE A 859 -8.00 -18.35 10.32
C PHE A 859 -9.21 -17.40 10.27
N GLY A 860 -9.13 -16.41 9.39
CA GLY A 860 -10.17 -15.40 9.16
C GLY A 860 -10.12 -14.23 10.15
N PHE A 861 -10.61 -13.08 9.72
CA PHE A 861 -10.76 -11.89 10.57
C PHE A 861 -12.22 -11.74 11.03
N LEU A 862 -12.43 -11.05 12.15
CA LEU A 862 -13.75 -10.63 12.57
C LEU A 862 -13.99 -9.19 12.10
N PRO A 863 -15.23 -8.80 11.74
CA PRO A 863 -16.46 -9.58 11.77
C PRO A 863 -16.84 -10.23 10.42
N SER A 864 -16.00 -11.07 9.80
CA SER A 864 -16.34 -11.75 8.54
C SER A 864 -17.74 -12.38 8.55
N HIS A 865 -18.50 -12.15 7.47
CA HIS A 865 -19.85 -12.66 7.25
C HIS A 865 -19.88 -13.94 6.39
N ASP A 866 -18.78 -14.27 5.71
CA ASP A 866 -18.75 -15.36 4.74
C ASP A 866 -17.53 -16.26 4.91
N SER A 867 -17.76 -17.49 5.34
CA SER A 867 -16.70 -18.52 5.40
C SER A 867 -16.10 -18.90 4.03
N GLY A 868 -16.75 -18.56 2.91
CA GLY A 868 -16.30 -18.87 1.55
C GLY A 868 -15.22 -17.93 1.00
N GLU A 869 -14.94 -16.82 1.69
CA GLU A 869 -13.93 -15.86 1.24
C GLU A 869 -12.49 -16.35 1.46
N LEU A 870 -12.31 -17.22 2.46
CA LEU A 870 -11.05 -17.83 2.85
C LEU A 870 -11.14 -19.35 2.70
N VAL A 871 -10.39 -19.90 1.75
CA VAL A 871 -10.28 -21.35 1.54
C VAL A 871 -8.91 -21.84 1.98
N VAL A 872 -8.90 -22.73 2.98
CA VAL A 872 -7.70 -23.32 3.58
C VAL A 872 -7.67 -24.82 3.32
N THR A 873 -6.57 -25.30 2.74
CA THR A 873 -6.25 -26.74 2.72
C THR A 873 -5.15 -27.03 3.73
N GLN A 874 -5.46 -27.76 4.79
CA GLN A 874 -4.56 -28.02 5.91
C GLN A 874 -4.20 -29.50 6.03
N GLN A 875 -2.90 -29.82 6.10
CA GLN A 875 -2.40 -31.19 6.23
C GLN A 875 -1.14 -31.29 7.10
N GLY A 876 -1.15 -32.18 8.09
CA GLY A 876 0.07 -32.61 8.80
C GLY A 876 0.69 -31.57 9.74
N ASP A 877 0.03 -30.44 10.00
CA ASP A 877 0.48 -29.49 11.02
C ASP A 877 0.36 -30.09 12.43
N HIS A 878 1.32 -29.82 13.31
CA HIS A 878 1.35 -30.36 14.67
C HIS A 878 1.86 -29.37 15.71
N LEU A 879 1.58 -29.68 16.99
CA LEU A 879 1.99 -28.90 18.15
C LEU A 879 3.17 -29.57 18.86
N GLU A 880 4.22 -28.80 19.10
CA GLU A 880 5.36 -29.14 19.97
C GLU A 880 5.30 -28.27 21.23
N ALA A 881 4.83 -28.84 22.34
CA ALA A 881 4.74 -28.12 23.60
C ALA A 881 4.91 -29.08 24.81
N PRO A 882 5.30 -28.56 25.98
CA PRO A 882 5.25 -29.30 27.24
C PRO A 882 3.86 -29.89 27.49
N ALA A 883 3.81 -31.02 28.21
CA ALA A 883 2.55 -31.76 28.45
C ALA A 883 1.44 -30.89 29.05
N SER A 884 1.79 -29.90 29.88
CA SER A 884 0.85 -28.92 30.45
C SER A 884 0.15 -28.03 29.42
N ALA A 885 0.71 -27.89 28.22
CA ALA A 885 0.21 -27.01 27.18
C ALA A 885 -0.44 -27.74 25.98
N LEU A 886 -0.28 -29.07 25.87
CA LEU A 886 -0.84 -29.87 24.76
C LEU A 886 -2.39 -29.84 24.68
N GLY A 887 -3.07 -29.50 25.76
CA GLY A 887 -4.55 -29.39 25.80
C GLY A 887 -5.12 -28.11 25.17
N ASN A 888 -4.28 -27.13 24.81
CA ASN A 888 -4.71 -25.82 24.31
C ASN A 888 -5.12 -25.84 22.83
N VAL A 889 -5.76 -24.75 22.41
CA VAL A 889 -6.20 -24.55 21.02
C VAL A 889 -5.00 -24.21 20.15
N GLY A 890 -4.64 -25.13 19.25
CA GLY A 890 -3.56 -24.92 18.28
C GLY A 890 -4.02 -24.07 17.09
N VAL A 891 -5.28 -24.23 16.67
CA VAL A 891 -5.88 -23.48 15.55
C VAL A 891 -7.24 -22.93 15.97
N HIS A 892 -7.48 -21.64 15.74
CA HIS A 892 -8.77 -21.00 15.89
C HIS A 892 -9.30 -20.58 14.51
N VAL A 893 -10.58 -20.79 14.23
CA VAL A 893 -11.22 -20.40 12.98
C VAL A 893 -12.34 -19.42 13.28
N ASN A 894 -12.17 -18.17 12.86
CA ASN A 894 -13.20 -17.13 12.93
C ASN A 894 -14.25 -17.36 11.85
N ALA A 895 -13.84 -17.44 10.58
CA ALA A 895 -14.66 -17.80 9.43
C ALA A 895 -13.73 -18.29 8.29
N ALA A 896 -13.90 -19.53 7.84
CA ALA A 896 -13.15 -20.11 6.72
C ALA A 896 -13.80 -21.39 6.20
N GLN A 897 -13.50 -21.77 4.96
CA GLN A 897 -13.65 -23.13 4.47
C GLN A 897 -12.33 -23.87 4.68
N VAL A 898 -12.28 -24.82 5.62
CA VAL A 898 -11.09 -25.62 5.93
C VAL A 898 -11.30 -27.05 5.45
N ASN A 899 -10.44 -27.52 4.54
CA ASN A 899 -10.54 -28.87 3.95
C ASN A 899 -11.94 -29.18 3.40
N GLY A 900 -12.55 -28.19 2.74
CA GLY A 900 -13.89 -28.30 2.17
C GLY A 900 -15.04 -28.00 3.12
N LEU A 901 -14.81 -27.90 4.43
CA LEU A 901 -15.84 -27.66 5.44
C LEU A 901 -15.94 -26.19 5.84
N ARG A 902 -17.14 -25.62 5.84
CA ARG A 902 -17.39 -24.25 6.34
C ARG A 902 -17.37 -24.25 7.87
N ILE A 903 -16.51 -23.42 8.47
CA ILE A 903 -16.28 -23.37 9.90
C ILE A 903 -16.31 -21.91 10.37
N THR A 904 -17.02 -21.65 11.48
CA THR A 904 -17.10 -20.33 12.10
C THR A 904 -16.92 -20.41 13.62
N LYS A 905 -16.19 -19.46 14.19
CA LYS A 905 -15.97 -19.24 15.64
C LYS A 905 -15.64 -20.52 16.42
N LYS A 906 -14.71 -21.34 15.91
CA LYS A 906 -14.38 -22.67 16.48
C LYS A 906 -12.88 -22.87 16.68
N GLY A 907 -12.51 -23.48 17.81
CA GLY A 907 -11.12 -23.88 18.10
C GLY A 907 -10.88 -25.37 17.89
N PHE A 908 -9.67 -25.72 17.44
CA PHE A 908 -9.20 -27.08 17.22
C PHE A 908 -7.86 -27.30 17.91
N ARG A 909 -7.67 -28.51 18.41
CA ARG A 909 -6.36 -28.98 18.88
C ARG A 909 -5.57 -29.51 17.70
N LEU A 910 -4.28 -29.17 17.65
CA LEU A 910 -3.36 -29.82 16.74
C LEU A 910 -2.88 -31.14 17.37
N PRO A 911 -2.57 -32.17 16.56
CA PRO A 911 -1.95 -33.38 17.08
C PRO A 911 -0.60 -33.03 17.73
N ALA A 912 -0.24 -33.73 18.79
CA ALA A 912 1.11 -33.66 19.32
C ALA A 912 2.09 -34.24 18.29
N ALA A 913 3.34 -33.75 18.29
CA ALA A 913 4.41 -34.39 17.54
C ALA A 913 4.46 -35.88 17.92
N VAL A 914 4.24 -36.77 16.95
CA VAL A 914 4.40 -38.21 17.17
C VAL A 914 5.88 -38.47 17.33
N ASP A 915 6.30 -39.08 18.44
CA ASP A 915 7.69 -39.50 18.60
C ASP A 915 8.00 -40.49 17.46
N SER A 916 8.89 -40.11 16.55
CA SER A 916 9.28 -40.95 15.42
C SER A 916 9.81 -42.33 15.86
N ASN A 917 10.27 -42.46 17.10
CA ASN A 917 10.64 -43.75 17.69
C ASN A 917 9.42 -44.63 18.04
N GLU A 918 8.25 -44.04 18.29
CA GLU A 918 7.02 -44.77 18.60
C GLU A 918 6.38 -45.37 17.33
N VAL A 919 6.46 -44.68 16.19
CA VAL A 919 6.06 -45.22 14.87
C VAL A 919 6.99 -46.35 14.42
N LEU A 920 8.30 -46.22 14.69
CA LEU A 920 9.28 -47.29 14.46
C LEU A 920 9.13 -48.48 15.43
N ARG A 921 8.56 -48.27 16.62
CA ARG A 921 8.22 -49.34 17.58
C ARG A 921 6.89 -50.02 17.23
N ALA A 922 5.91 -49.27 16.70
CA ALA A 922 4.63 -49.80 16.26
C ALA A 922 4.75 -50.66 14.98
N THR A 923 5.70 -50.33 14.09
CA THR A 923 6.03 -51.14 12.91
C THR A 923 6.94 -52.35 13.22
N LYS A 924 7.37 -52.53 14.47
CA LYS A 924 8.23 -53.64 14.93
C LYS A 924 7.58 -54.58 15.97
N ARG A 925 6.27 -54.50 16.20
CA ARG A 925 5.54 -55.54 16.95
C ARG A 925 4.79 -56.44 15.94
N PRO A 926 5.01 -57.77 15.96
CA PRO A 926 4.34 -58.70 15.06
C PRO A 926 2.83 -58.76 15.29
#